data_AF-A0A2E0QUK8-F1
#
_entry.id   AF-A0A2E0QUK8-F1
#
_cell.length_a   1.000
_cell.length_b   1.000
_cell.length_c   1.000
_cell.angle_alpha   90.00
_cell.angle_beta   90.00
_cell.angle_gamma   90.00
#
_symmetry.space_group_name_H-M   'P 1'
#
loop_
_entity.id
_entity.type
_entity.pdbx_description
1 polymer ?
#
loop_
_entity_poly.entity_id
_entity_poly.type
_entity_poly.pdbx_seq_one_letter_code
_entity_poly.pdbx_strand_id
1 'polypeptide(L)'
;MECGVCILLRSIAFVASLFQRIGFSLFMLFASCAVLTAAEEARVFKNQDGVEIEASLVQVIEGTQIEIRRASDGQEFTIPISSLSLDDQAYVKGYIDQASTAEQEDFPMLTVVLDDVEDSIHKFRQPDKDNRSASSYTGVHRIRDRYNQYRVPVYEGAWIPLRLKGHDIHLPYQGEGKWEFSHQETEYGNSVEFSLQRDGDKKELTFVAGRGVTSLEKHLSSLTQDQMGSVLAIDCGTPEYLSAIENFSLDVSLSISLPVGIRISKSDGREIQTEVTLDDLARLQGKEVVGLELRIFSSDLEALNVLPDLKFLSIYINDNNNRNDYVFQYQPNLEHLVVNKGCSTIDWESSLQNLPALRSLTLSGTSSEDDVILSTFEDCPKLEYLYLACPLPRDFDSKILARVPALRHLSLNTFHPQAATSAFEDLVNINGLRTLQVTDRFLPSELLDNWFGSGAMSELRMLSGIYLPDFSNTPKLRHLTVYDEDISPDAEYERVSVIPDSLESLTLAQLSKEALERCTFPESNKIKSLCIDNSEIVDDMYFSVFGNLKFFDDQIYSTVAESYESLDLVHFPKLKDLVIRENRALTEIENISNHPTLESLTLLTLRSLVSLGIAYPNTTLKRVDLRRLEDLPNLSAISGLTGCEFLNVYDTAFPGAKEFLSRNPIERAMVYRCEGTADVMIPEEE
;
A
#
# COMPACT_ATOMS: atom_id res chain seq x y z
N MET A 1 -52.82 38.75 12.26
CA MET A 1 -52.91 37.41 11.63
C MET A 1 -51.54 36.77 11.43
N GLU A 2 -50.45 37.53 11.32
CA GLU A 2 -49.10 36.97 11.05
C GLU A 2 -48.52 36.12 12.19
N CYS A 3 -48.89 36.38 13.46
CA CYS A 3 -48.39 35.60 14.60
C CYS A 3 -48.97 34.16 14.67
N GLY A 4 -50.18 33.95 14.12
CA GLY A 4 -50.82 32.63 14.12
C GLY A 4 -50.21 31.66 13.10
N VAL A 5 -49.75 32.20 11.96
CA VAL A 5 -49.18 31.39 10.87
C VAL A 5 -47.79 30.86 11.27
N CYS A 6 -46.97 31.65 11.95
CA CYS A 6 -45.65 31.21 12.42
C CYS A 6 -45.74 30.09 13.48
N ILE A 7 -46.74 30.13 14.36
CA ILE A 7 -46.96 29.08 15.38
C ILE A 7 -47.45 27.79 14.72
N LEU A 8 -48.30 27.89 13.71
CA LEU A 8 -48.79 26.74 12.94
C LEU A 8 -47.64 26.08 12.17
N LEU A 9 -46.79 26.87 11.50
CA LEU A 9 -45.65 26.34 10.74
C LEU A 9 -44.59 25.69 11.64
N ARG A 10 -44.30 26.26 12.82
CA ARG A 10 -43.39 25.63 13.80
C ARG A 10 -43.96 24.33 14.36
N SER A 11 -45.26 24.28 14.61
CA SER A 11 -45.93 23.05 15.06
C SER A 11 -45.88 21.95 13.99
N ILE A 12 -46.08 22.30 12.71
CA ILE A 12 -46.00 21.34 11.59
C ILE A 12 -44.56 20.84 11.42
N ALA A 13 -43.55 21.72 11.48
CA ALA A 13 -42.15 21.32 11.40
C ALA A 13 -41.73 20.39 12.56
N PHE A 14 -42.20 20.68 13.78
CA PHE A 14 -41.95 19.83 14.94
C PHE A 14 -42.59 18.45 14.80
N VAL A 15 -43.84 18.37 14.32
CA VAL A 15 -44.53 17.11 14.08
C VAL A 15 -43.84 16.31 12.96
N ALA A 16 -43.42 16.96 11.88
CA ALA A 16 -42.68 16.30 10.80
C ALA A 16 -41.33 15.73 11.28
N SER A 17 -40.57 16.49 12.07
CA SER A 17 -39.34 16.01 12.72
C SER A 17 -39.60 14.84 13.67
N LEU A 18 -40.72 14.84 14.39
CA LEU A 18 -41.07 13.75 15.31
C LEU A 18 -41.44 12.47 14.54
N PHE A 19 -42.21 12.60 13.44
CA PHE A 19 -42.52 11.46 12.57
C PHE A 19 -41.29 10.91 11.85
N GLN A 20 -40.34 11.76 11.45
CA GLN A 20 -39.08 11.32 10.87
C GLN A 20 -38.23 10.56 11.88
N ARG A 21 -38.14 11.02 13.13
CA ARG A 21 -37.40 10.32 14.20
C ARG A 21 -38.07 9.00 14.59
N ILE A 22 -39.39 8.97 14.72
CA ILE A 22 -40.12 7.72 15.02
C ILE A 22 -40.02 6.75 13.85
N GLY A 23 -40.14 7.23 12.61
CA GLY A 23 -39.96 6.44 11.41
C GLY A 23 -38.55 5.86 11.30
N PHE A 24 -37.52 6.65 11.61
CA PHE A 24 -36.13 6.20 11.62
C PHE A 24 -35.85 5.20 12.74
N SER A 25 -36.39 5.40 13.94
CA SER A 25 -36.28 4.42 15.03
C SER A 25 -37.03 3.11 14.71
N LEU A 26 -38.19 3.18 14.07
CA LEU A 26 -38.92 1.98 13.61
C LEU A 26 -38.15 1.29 12.50
N PHE A 27 -37.61 2.04 11.54
CA PHE A 27 -36.80 1.52 10.45
C PHE A 27 -35.51 0.87 10.97
N MET A 28 -34.84 1.46 11.96
CA MET A 28 -33.68 0.83 12.63
C MET A 28 -34.09 -0.42 13.41
N LEU A 29 -35.29 -0.45 14.01
CA LEU A 29 -35.84 -1.65 14.63
C LEU A 29 -36.07 -2.75 13.58
N PHE A 30 -36.63 -2.41 12.41
CA PHE A 30 -36.85 -3.37 11.32
C PHE A 30 -35.57 -3.77 10.58
N ALA A 31 -34.61 -2.86 10.41
CA ALA A 31 -33.29 -3.13 9.83
C ALA A 31 -32.45 -4.01 10.77
N SER A 32 -32.55 -3.80 12.08
CA SER A 32 -31.94 -4.70 13.07
C SER A 32 -32.57 -6.09 13.10
N CYS A 33 -33.84 -6.24 12.68
CA CYS A 33 -34.47 -7.53 12.43
C CYS A 33 -34.16 -8.11 11.03
N ALA A 34 -33.67 -7.30 10.08
CA ALA A 34 -33.35 -7.69 8.70
C ALA A 34 -31.87 -8.01 8.48
N VAL A 35 -30.99 -7.75 9.47
CA VAL A 35 -29.72 -8.50 9.62
C VAL A 35 -30.06 -9.92 10.11
N LEU A 36 -30.84 -10.63 9.30
CA LEU A 36 -30.90 -12.07 9.32
C LEU A 36 -29.52 -12.52 8.84
N THR A 37 -28.70 -12.90 9.82
CA THR A 37 -27.61 -13.85 9.71
C THR A 37 -27.60 -14.55 8.36
N ALA A 38 -26.51 -14.44 7.60
CA ALA A 38 -26.14 -15.53 6.72
C ALA A 38 -26.14 -16.77 7.61
N ALA A 39 -27.25 -17.52 7.60
CA ALA A 39 -27.45 -18.64 8.50
C ALA A 39 -26.42 -19.66 8.02
N GLU A 40 -25.33 -19.81 8.78
CA GLU A 40 -24.40 -20.91 8.57
C GLU A 40 -25.25 -22.18 8.49
N GLU A 41 -25.19 -22.85 7.33
CA GLU A 41 -26.06 -23.97 7.04
C GLU A 41 -25.91 -25.02 8.15
N ALA A 42 -27.00 -25.28 8.85
CA ALA A 42 -27.02 -26.29 9.90
C ALA A 42 -26.61 -27.63 9.28
N ARG A 43 -25.66 -28.31 9.93
CA ARG A 43 -25.19 -29.64 9.55
C ARG A 43 -25.42 -30.63 10.68
N VAL A 44 -25.41 -31.91 10.33
CA VAL A 44 -25.48 -32.98 11.32
C VAL A 44 -24.07 -33.27 11.83
N PHE A 45 -23.78 -32.86 13.07
CA PHE A 45 -22.59 -33.29 13.81
C PHE A 45 -22.86 -34.63 14.48
N LYS A 46 -21.89 -35.53 14.47
CA LYS A 46 -21.95 -36.81 15.15
C LYS A 46 -20.90 -36.86 16.25
N ASN A 47 -21.24 -37.43 17.40
CA ASN A 47 -20.24 -37.74 18.43
C ASN A 47 -19.57 -39.10 18.17
N GLN A 48 -18.60 -39.47 19.00
CA GLN A 48 -17.89 -40.76 18.89
C GLN A 48 -18.81 -42.00 19.07
N ASP A 49 -19.94 -41.86 19.75
CA ASP A 49 -20.94 -42.91 19.95
C ASP A 49 -21.95 -43.00 18.77
N GLY A 50 -21.82 -42.14 17.76
CA GLY A 50 -22.73 -42.05 16.61
C GLY A 50 -24.05 -41.32 16.90
N VAL A 51 -24.15 -40.61 18.03
CA VAL A 51 -25.29 -39.73 18.33
C VAL A 51 -25.20 -38.48 17.46
N GLU A 52 -26.28 -38.19 16.75
CA GLU A 52 -26.37 -37.11 15.79
C GLU A 52 -27.06 -35.87 16.41
N ILE A 53 -26.55 -34.68 16.10
CA ILE A 53 -27.15 -33.39 16.43
C ILE A 53 -27.08 -32.47 15.20
N GLU A 54 -28.22 -31.94 14.80
CA GLU A 54 -28.31 -30.93 13.74
C GLU A 54 -28.06 -29.53 14.36
N ALA A 55 -26.98 -28.88 13.95
CA ALA A 55 -26.53 -27.61 14.50
C ALA A 55 -25.70 -26.80 13.50
N SER A 56 -25.60 -25.49 13.70
CA SER A 56 -24.63 -24.62 13.04
C SER A 56 -23.40 -24.43 13.94
N LEU A 57 -22.20 -24.40 13.37
CA LEU A 57 -20.99 -24.03 14.10
C LEU A 57 -21.03 -22.52 14.38
N VAL A 58 -20.86 -22.08 15.63
CA VAL A 58 -20.88 -20.65 16.01
C VAL A 58 -19.46 -20.10 16.09
N GLN A 59 -18.59 -20.78 16.83
CA GLN A 59 -17.19 -20.41 16.97
C GLN A 59 -16.34 -21.59 17.45
N VAL A 60 -15.02 -21.48 17.28
CA VAL A 60 -14.04 -22.41 17.83
C VAL A 60 -13.34 -21.76 19.02
N ILE A 61 -13.34 -22.43 20.17
CA ILE A 61 -12.77 -21.92 21.42
C ILE A 61 -11.43 -22.60 21.66
N GLU A 62 -10.36 -21.80 21.64
CA GLU A 62 -8.97 -22.20 21.96
C GLU A 62 -8.47 -23.43 21.17
N GLY A 63 -9.03 -23.69 19.99
CA GLY A 63 -8.67 -24.83 19.14
C GLY A 63 -8.97 -26.21 19.75
N THR A 64 -9.67 -26.29 20.89
CA THR A 64 -9.96 -27.55 21.59
C THR A 64 -11.46 -27.82 21.76
N GLN A 65 -12.28 -26.78 21.68
CA GLN A 65 -13.72 -26.84 21.82
C GLN A 65 -14.40 -26.08 20.68
N ILE A 66 -15.65 -26.43 20.40
CA ILE A 66 -16.52 -25.65 19.52
C ILE A 66 -17.80 -25.28 20.25
N GLU A 67 -18.31 -24.10 19.94
CA GLU A 67 -19.67 -23.71 20.28
C GLU A 67 -20.56 -23.97 19.06
N ILE A 68 -21.63 -24.72 19.26
CA ILE A 68 -22.61 -25.03 18.21
C ILE A 68 -23.99 -24.56 18.64
N ARG A 69 -24.80 -24.11 17.68
CA ARG A 69 -26.20 -23.71 17.90
C ARG A 69 -27.12 -24.74 17.28
N ARG A 70 -27.89 -25.44 18.11
CA ARG A 70 -28.79 -26.51 17.64
C ARG A 70 -29.91 -25.94 16.77
N ALA A 71 -30.16 -26.57 15.63
CA ALA A 71 -31.14 -26.10 14.65
C ALA A 71 -32.59 -26.16 15.17
N SER A 72 -32.90 -27.11 16.04
CA SER A 72 -34.28 -27.35 16.50
C SER A 72 -34.82 -26.31 17.48
N ASP A 73 -33.96 -25.77 18.36
CA ASP A 73 -34.35 -24.90 19.48
C ASP A 73 -33.49 -23.64 19.59
N GLY A 74 -32.46 -23.48 18.76
CA GLY A 74 -31.52 -22.37 18.81
C GLY A 74 -30.61 -22.37 20.03
N GLN A 75 -30.61 -23.45 20.82
CA GLN A 75 -29.81 -23.51 22.03
C GLN A 75 -28.32 -23.72 21.68
N GLU A 76 -27.45 -22.94 22.32
CA GLU A 76 -26.00 -23.01 22.15
C GLU A 76 -25.36 -23.96 23.17
N PHE A 77 -24.40 -24.76 22.71
CA PHE A 77 -23.66 -25.69 23.55
C PHE A 77 -22.19 -25.70 23.15
N THR A 78 -21.33 -25.75 24.16
CA THR A 78 -19.90 -26.00 23.96
C THR A 78 -19.62 -27.48 24.02
N ILE A 79 -18.97 -28.03 23.00
CA ILE A 79 -18.55 -29.42 22.94
C ILE A 79 -17.05 -29.53 22.63
N PRO A 80 -16.31 -30.43 23.29
CA PRO A 80 -14.91 -30.69 22.92
C PRO A 80 -14.83 -31.22 21.49
N ILE A 81 -13.88 -30.72 20.69
CA ILE A 81 -13.64 -31.21 19.32
C ILE A 81 -13.36 -32.71 19.34
N SER A 82 -12.62 -33.17 20.34
CA SER A 82 -12.31 -34.59 20.53
C SER A 82 -13.55 -35.47 20.75
N SER A 83 -14.70 -34.92 21.15
CA SER A 83 -15.95 -35.68 21.33
C SER A 83 -16.71 -35.93 20.02
N LEU A 84 -16.35 -35.23 18.94
CA LEU A 84 -16.94 -35.37 17.62
C LEU A 84 -16.40 -36.62 16.88
N SER A 85 -17.11 -37.03 15.84
CA SER A 85 -16.66 -38.02 14.86
C SER A 85 -15.40 -37.53 14.13
N LEU A 86 -14.62 -38.44 13.56
CA LEU A 86 -13.41 -38.06 12.82
C LEU A 86 -13.71 -37.14 11.62
N ASP A 87 -14.84 -37.35 10.95
CA ASP A 87 -15.26 -36.53 9.80
C ASP A 87 -15.64 -35.11 10.25
N ASP A 88 -16.31 -34.98 11.40
CA ASP A 88 -16.66 -33.68 11.97
C ASP A 88 -15.44 -32.97 12.56
N GLN A 89 -14.49 -33.70 13.13
CA GLN A 89 -13.19 -33.15 13.54
C GLN A 89 -12.43 -32.59 12.34
N ALA A 90 -12.42 -33.31 11.21
CA ALA A 90 -11.79 -32.85 9.98
C ALA A 90 -12.48 -31.60 9.42
N TYR A 91 -13.81 -31.53 9.49
CA TYR A 91 -14.55 -30.33 9.11
C TYR A 91 -14.23 -29.13 10.00
N VAL A 92 -14.27 -29.30 11.33
CA VAL A 92 -13.91 -28.23 12.27
C VAL A 92 -12.48 -27.78 12.05
N LYS A 93 -11.55 -28.72 11.80
CA LYS A 93 -10.18 -28.38 11.44
C LYS A 93 -10.10 -27.56 10.15
N GLY A 94 -10.83 -27.93 9.09
CA GLY A 94 -10.90 -27.13 7.87
C GLY A 94 -11.46 -25.72 8.12
N TYR A 95 -12.42 -25.57 9.03
CA TYR A 95 -12.95 -24.27 9.45
C TYR A 95 -11.91 -23.47 10.25
N ILE A 96 -11.19 -24.10 11.18
CA ILE A 96 -10.06 -23.50 11.91
C ILE A 96 -8.99 -23.05 10.93
N ASP A 97 -8.63 -23.89 9.97
CA ASP A 97 -7.60 -23.60 8.98
C ASP A 97 -8.05 -22.38 8.16
N GLN A 98 -9.29 -22.32 7.66
CA GLN A 98 -9.83 -21.16 6.93
C GLN A 98 -9.88 -19.88 7.78
N ALA A 99 -10.31 -19.98 9.04
CA ALA A 99 -10.35 -18.86 9.97
C ALA A 99 -8.93 -18.39 10.34
N SER A 100 -7.99 -19.32 10.49
CA SER A 100 -6.57 -19.04 10.79
C SER A 100 -5.87 -18.46 9.56
N THR A 101 -6.18 -18.88 8.34
CA THR A 101 -5.70 -18.20 7.13
C THR A 101 -6.23 -16.76 7.07
N ALA A 102 -7.48 -16.52 7.50
CA ALA A 102 -8.03 -15.15 7.61
C ALA A 102 -7.45 -14.32 8.78
N GLU A 103 -6.96 -14.96 9.85
CA GLU A 103 -6.33 -14.29 11.01
C GLU A 103 -4.80 -14.18 10.92
N GLN A 104 -4.16 -15.03 10.13
CA GLN A 104 -2.70 -15.19 10.02
C GLN A 104 -2.15 -14.82 8.63
N GLU A 105 -2.94 -14.13 7.80
CA GLU A 105 -2.42 -13.28 6.73
C GLU A 105 -1.63 -12.13 7.37
N ASP A 106 -0.41 -12.42 7.84
CA ASP A 106 0.68 -11.44 7.96
C ASP A 106 0.97 -10.99 6.52
N PHE A 107 0.24 -9.96 6.06
CA PHE A 107 0.48 -9.40 4.74
C PHE A 107 1.96 -8.99 4.67
N PRO A 108 2.74 -9.46 3.67
CA PRO A 108 4.09 -9.00 3.52
C PRO A 108 4.07 -7.50 3.22
N MET A 109 4.54 -6.73 4.20
CA MET A 109 4.76 -5.30 4.07
C MET A 109 5.99 -5.10 3.19
N LEU A 110 5.78 -4.73 1.94
CA LEU A 110 6.85 -4.38 1.02
C LEU A 110 7.39 -3.00 1.42
N THR A 111 8.68 -2.87 1.73
CA THR A 111 9.29 -1.53 1.78
C THR A 111 9.65 -1.14 0.36
N VAL A 112 8.83 -0.31 -0.29
CA VAL A 112 9.11 0.26 -1.61
C VAL A 112 9.77 1.62 -1.43
N VAL A 113 10.95 1.77 -2.00
CA VAL A 113 11.58 3.09 -2.15
C VAL A 113 10.98 3.73 -3.41
N LEU A 114 10.17 4.77 -3.24
CA LEU A 114 9.64 5.56 -4.34
C LEU A 114 10.48 6.83 -4.50
N ASP A 115 10.94 7.07 -5.74
CA ASP A 115 11.58 8.33 -6.14
C ASP A 115 10.49 9.36 -6.44
N ASP A 116 10.44 10.46 -5.67
CA ASP A 116 9.61 11.61 -5.96
C ASP A 116 10.18 12.40 -7.16
N VAL A 117 9.31 12.68 -8.13
CA VAL A 117 9.60 13.61 -9.23
C VAL A 117 8.84 14.92 -8.96
N GLU A 118 9.51 15.87 -8.32
CA GLU A 118 9.18 17.29 -8.48
C GLU A 118 9.55 17.72 -9.91
N ASP A 119 8.64 17.56 -10.86
CA ASP A 119 8.79 18.20 -12.17
C ASP A 119 7.41 18.45 -12.82
N SER A 120 6.64 19.39 -12.25
CA SER A 120 5.66 20.25 -12.97
C SER A 120 4.96 21.26 -12.05
N ILE A 121 5.69 22.25 -11.50
CA ILE A 121 5.10 23.55 -11.12
C ILE A 121 5.87 24.68 -11.81
N HIS A 122 5.66 24.78 -13.12
CA HIS A 122 5.99 26.00 -13.87
C HIS A 122 4.78 26.44 -14.68
N LYS A 123 3.88 27.19 -14.03
CA LYS A 123 2.98 28.16 -14.66
C LYS A 123 2.30 29.10 -13.67
N PHE A 124 3.07 29.88 -12.91
CA PHE A 124 2.61 31.19 -12.44
C PHE A 124 3.77 32.17 -12.32
N ARG A 125 4.01 32.91 -13.41
CA ARG A 125 4.56 34.28 -13.36
C ARG A 125 4.32 34.94 -14.72
N GLN A 126 3.38 35.88 -14.77
CA GLN A 126 3.45 36.94 -15.79
C GLN A 126 4.76 37.71 -15.58
N PRO A 127 5.49 38.08 -16.63
CA PRO A 127 6.64 38.93 -16.49
C PRO A 127 6.17 40.36 -16.26
N ASP A 128 6.42 40.89 -15.06
CA ASP A 128 6.42 42.33 -14.84
C ASP A 128 7.58 42.92 -15.66
N LYS A 129 7.20 43.59 -16.74
CA LYS A 129 8.10 44.43 -17.53
C LYS A 129 8.33 45.69 -16.72
N ASP A 130 9.34 45.69 -15.84
CA ASP A 130 10.16 46.85 -15.50
C ASP A 130 11.00 46.57 -14.26
N ASN A 131 12.20 46.01 -14.43
CA ASN A 131 13.38 46.58 -13.77
C ASN A 131 14.69 46.01 -14.30
N ARG A 132 15.50 46.92 -14.84
CA ARG A 132 16.91 46.68 -15.16
C ARG A 132 17.73 46.85 -13.88
N SER A 133 18.28 45.76 -13.36
CA SER A 133 19.63 45.79 -12.80
C SER A 133 20.19 44.38 -12.72
N ALA A 134 21.32 44.20 -13.40
CA ALA A 134 22.11 42.99 -13.38
C ALA A 134 22.99 42.98 -12.14
N SER A 135 22.95 41.89 -11.37
CA SER A 135 24.09 41.45 -10.56
C SER A 135 24.06 39.94 -10.42
N SER A 136 25.19 39.34 -10.74
CA SER A 136 25.53 37.93 -10.73
C SER A 136 25.08 37.17 -9.48
N TYR A 137 24.25 36.15 -9.68
CA TYR A 137 24.03 35.06 -8.73
C TYR A 137 24.38 33.75 -9.45
N THR A 138 25.60 33.25 -9.26
CA THR A 138 25.97 31.86 -9.56
C THR A 138 25.75 31.04 -8.30
N GLY A 139 24.49 30.75 -8.00
CA GLY A 139 24.11 29.75 -7.01
C GLY A 139 23.78 28.45 -7.73
N VAL A 140 24.73 27.51 -7.78
CA VAL A 140 24.45 26.14 -8.19
C VAL A 140 23.68 25.48 -7.05
N HIS A 141 22.36 25.50 -7.11
CA HIS A 141 21.54 24.64 -6.26
C HIS A 141 21.68 23.21 -6.76
N ARG A 142 22.50 22.41 -6.08
CA ARG A 142 22.39 20.94 -6.14
C ARG A 142 21.06 20.58 -5.51
N ILE A 143 20.08 20.25 -6.36
CA ILE A 143 18.88 19.53 -5.94
C ILE A 143 19.39 18.16 -5.46
N ARG A 144 19.17 17.85 -4.19
CA ARG A 144 19.51 16.56 -3.58
C ARG A 144 18.36 15.60 -3.87
N ASP A 145 18.69 14.42 -4.39
CA ASP A 145 17.75 13.31 -4.55
C ASP A 145 17.13 12.98 -3.19
N ARG A 146 15.79 12.99 -3.13
CA ARG A 146 14.99 12.64 -1.96
C ARG A 146 14.33 11.29 -2.22
N TYR A 147 14.55 10.34 -1.32
CA TYR A 147 14.02 8.99 -1.40
C TYR A 147 12.97 8.83 -0.31
N ASN A 148 11.72 8.59 -0.69
CA ASN A 148 10.68 8.25 0.28
C ASN A 148 10.58 6.72 0.34
N GLN A 149 10.66 6.15 1.53
CA GLN A 149 10.49 4.71 1.73
C GLN A 149 9.09 4.48 2.32
N TYR A 150 8.20 3.89 1.54
CA TYR A 150 6.86 3.53 2.01
C TYR A 150 6.79 2.02 2.26
N ARG A 151 6.21 1.61 3.38
CA ARG A 151 5.81 0.22 3.60
C ARG A 151 4.39 0.02 3.10
N VAL A 152 4.23 -0.75 2.02
CA VAL A 152 2.94 -1.02 1.39
C VAL A 152 2.65 -2.51 1.46
N PRO A 153 1.52 -2.96 2.05
CA PRO A 153 1.07 -4.34 1.89
C PRO A 153 0.75 -4.62 0.42
N VAL A 154 1.22 -5.76 -0.10
CA VAL A 154 1.01 -6.19 -1.48
C VAL A 154 0.17 -7.46 -1.48
N TYR A 155 -0.87 -7.49 -2.32
CA TYR A 155 -1.84 -8.60 -2.42
C TYR A 155 -1.57 -9.47 -3.63
N GLU A 156 -1.94 -10.75 -3.58
CA GLU A 156 -1.93 -11.64 -4.76
C GLU A 156 -2.71 -11.00 -5.92
N GLY A 157 -2.08 -10.91 -7.08
CA GLY A 157 -2.59 -10.21 -8.26
C GLY A 157 -2.36 -8.68 -8.28
N ALA A 158 -1.81 -8.08 -7.22
CA ALA A 158 -1.39 -6.69 -7.21
C ALA A 158 -0.13 -6.48 -8.04
N TRP A 159 -0.01 -5.30 -8.65
CA TRP A 159 1.18 -4.90 -9.38
C TRP A 159 2.02 -4.02 -8.48
N ILE A 160 3.30 -4.36 -8.31
CA ILE A 160 4.27 -3.55 -7.59
C ILE A 160 4.88 -2.58 -8.60
N PRO A 161 4.53 -1.28 -8.59
CA PRO A 161 5.24 -0.29 -9.39
C PRO A 161 6.64 -0.11 -8.81
N LEU A 162 7.65 -0.38 -9.63
CA LEU A 162 9.06 -0.13 -9.35
C LEU A 162 9.56 0.91 -10.32
N ARG A 163 10.05 2.03 -9.81
CA ARG A 163 10.68 3.05 -10.65
C ARG A 163 12.19 2.85 -10.65
N LEU A 164 12.77 2.53 -11.79
CA LEU A 164 14.22 2.35 -11.96
C LEU A 164 14.75 3.28 -13.03
N LYS A 165 15.61 4.24 -12.64
CA LYS A 165 16.30 5.15 -13.58
C LYS A 165 15.32 5.83 -14.57
N GLY A 166 14.12 6.18 -14.10
CA GLY A 166 13.07 6.83 -14.90
C GLY A 166 12.14 5.91 -15.69
N HIS A 167 12.25 4.59 -15.51
CA HIS A 167 11.33 3.59 -16.05
C HIS A 167 10.40 3.08 -14.95
N ASP A 168 9.10 3.05 -15.22
CA ASP A 168 8.12 2.41 -14.36
C ASP A 168 7.99 0.95 -14.82
N ILE A 169 8.29 0.02 -13.92
CA ILE A 169 8.18 -1.43 -14.13
C ILE A 169 7.08 -1.91 -13.20
N HIS A 170 6.13 -2.68 -13.71
CA HIS A 170 5.10 -3.27 -12.88
C HIS A 170 5.40 -4.76 -12.71
N LEU A 171 5.69 -5.20 -11.48
CA LEU A 171 5.87 -6.63 -11.19
C LEU A 171 4.54 -7.23 -10.71
N PRO A 172 4.02 -8.30 -11.34
CA PRO A 172 2.86 -8.99 -10.84
C PRO A 172 3.24 -9.76 -9.57
N TYR A 173 2.55 -9.49 -8.48
CA TYR A 173 2.73 -10.22 -7.23
C TYR A 173 1.82 -11.46 -7.22
N GLN A 174 2.39 -12.65 -7.03
CA GLN A 174 1.66 -13.93 -7.11
C GLN A 174 1.38 -14.59 -5.74
N GLY A 175 1.37 -13.83 -4.64
CA GLY A 175 0.96 -14.35 -3.33
C GLY A 175 2.09 -14.74 -2.37
N GLU A 176 1.65 -15.20 -1.19
CA GLU A 176 2.31 -15.46 0.12
C GLU A 176 3.86 -15.51 0.27
N GLY A 177 4.34 -14.87 1.34
CA GLY A 177 5.71 -14.95 1.87
C GLY A 177 6.27 -13.58 2.27
N LYS A 178 7.15 -13.50 3.28
CA LYS A 178 7.89 -12.25 3.55
C LYS A 178 8.94 -12.04 2.48
N TRP A 179 8.83 -10.95 1.72
CA TRP A 179 9.76 -10.61 0.65
C TRP A 179 10.73 -9.53 1.11
N GLU A 180 12.02 -9.83 1.09
CA GLU A 180 13.08 -8.83 1.21
C GLU A 180 13.58 -8.43 -0.17
N PHE A 181 13.71 -7.12 -0.39
CA PHE A 181 14.24 -6.54 -1.61
C PHE A 181 15.67 -6.13 -1.35
N SER A 182 16.61 -6.80 -2.01
CA SER A 182 17.98 -6.31 -2.10
C SER A 182 18.28 -5.92 -3.53
N HIS A 183 18.95 -4.77 -3.64
CA HIS A 183 19.40 -4.18 -4.90
C HIS A 183 20.92 -4.31 -4.95
N GLN A 184 21.43 -4.95 -5.99
CA GLN A 184 22.87 -4.97 -6.27
C GLN A 184 23.10 -4.50 -7.70
N GLU A 185 23.77 -3.35 -7.87
CA GLU A 185 24.31 -2.97 -9.17
C GLU A 185 25.48 -3.91 -9.49
N THR A 186 25.42 -4.58 -10.65
CA THR A 186 26.52 -5.43 -11.10
C THR A 186 27.69 -4.58 -11.59
N GLU A 187 28.90 -5.16 -11.62
CA GLU A 187 30.14 -4.51 -12.11
C GLU A 187 30.00 -3.87 -13.51
N TYR A 188 28.99 -4.26 -14.29
CA TYR A 188 28.78 -3.76 -15.64
C TYR A 188 27.86 -2.54 -15.73
N GLY A 189 27.34 -2.02 -14.61
CA GLY A 189 26.54 -0.78 -14.53
C GLY A 189 25.24 -0.76 -15.35
N ASN A 190 24.90 -1.89 -15.97
CA ASN A 190 23.87 -2.00 -17.01
C ASN A 190 22.86 -3.12 -16.73
N SER A 191 23.06 -3.94 -15.70
CA SER A 191 22.06 -4.88 -15.19
C SER A 191 21.82 -4.63 -13.71
N VAL A 192 20.56 -4.75 -13.29
CA VAL A 192 20.17 -4.70 -11.89
C VAL A 192 19.71 -6.09 -11.52
N GLU A 193 20.44 -6.75 -10.63
CA GLU A 193 19.99 -8.01 -10.05
C GLU A 193 19.12 -7.69 -8.84
N PHE A 194 17.89 -8.21 -8.88
CA PHE A 194 17.03 -8.26 -7.72
C PHE A 194 17.15 -9.67 -7.14
N SER A 195 17.20 -9.78 -5.81
CA SER A 195 16.93 -11.05 -5.17
C SER A 195 15.64 -10.91 -4.38
N LEU A 196 14.73 -11.86 -4.59
CA LEU A 196 13.47 -11.95 -3.89
C LEU A 196 13.58 -13.16 -2.95
N GLN A 197 13.80 -12.92 -1.66
CA GLN A 197 13.91 -14.01 -0.70
C GLN A 197 12.53 -14.37 -0.15
N ARG A 198 12.19 -15.66 -0.14
CA ARG A 198 10.92 -16.18 0.41
C ARG A 198 11.22 -17.11 1.58
N ASP A 199 10.75 -16.79 2.79
CA ASP A 199 10.79 -17.66 3.97
C ASP A 199 12.17 -18.28 4.28
N GLY A 200 13.25 -17.54 3.98
CA GLY A 200 14.63 -18.02 4.13
C GLY A 200 15.19 -18.80 2.94
N ASP A 201 14.34 -19.33 2.06
CA ASP A 201 14.74 -19.92 0.78
C ASP A 201 15.02 -18.79 -0.23
N LYS A 202 16.32 -18.57 -0.51
CA LYS A 202 16.77 -17.61 -1.52
C LYS A 202 16.49 -18.20 -2.90
N LYS A 203 15.39 -17.79 -3.54
CA LYS A 203 15.25 -17.90 -4.99
C LYS A 203 15.78 -16.61 -5.61
N GLU A 204 16.91 -16.70 -6.30
CA GLU A 204 17.39 -15.59 -7.10
C GLU A 204 16.46 -15.42 -8.32
N LEU A 205 15.70 -14.32 -8.32
CA LEU A 205 14.87 -13.93 -9.45
C LEU A 205 15.68 -12.98 -10.30
N THR A 206 16.36 -13.51 -11.32
CA THR A 206 17.19 -12.68 -12.19
C THR A 206 16.29 -11.85 -13.10
N PHE A 207 16.21 -10.55 -12.83
CA PHE A 207 15.74 -9.58 -13.80
C PHE A 207 16.91 -9.17 -14.69
N VAL A 208 16.72 -9.27 -16.00
CA VAL A 208 17.75 -8.87 -16.95
C VAL A 208 17.27 -7.66 -17.72
N ALA A 209 17.61 -6.48 -17.20
CA ALA A 209 17.70 -5.28 -18.03
C ALA A 209 19.12 -5.19 -18.59
N GLY A 210 19.25 -4.96 -19.89
CA GLY A 210 20.54 -4.80 -20.53
C GLY A 210 20.49 -3.71 -21.60
N ARG A 211 21.53 -2.85 -21.66
CA ARG A 211 21.77 -1.97 -22.81
C ARG A 211 22.70 -2.67 -23.82
N GLY A 212 22.16 -3.06 -24.97
CA GLY A 212 22.84 -3.78 -26.07
C GLY A 212 22.54 -5.29 -26.16
N VAL A 213 22.22 -5.76 -27.38
CA VAL A 213 21.89 -7.17 -27.74
C VAL A 213 22.96 -8.15 -27.28
N THR A 214 24.23 -7.84 -27.52
CA THR A 214 25.37 -8.70 -27.13
C THR A 214 25.51 -8.88 -25.62
N SER A 215 25.03 -7.92 -24.81
CA SER A 215 25.07 -8.05 -23.35
C SER A 215 23.95 -8.96 -22.85
N LEU A 216 22.75 -8.87 -23.44
CA LEU A 216 21.64 -9.75 -23.09
C LEU A 216 21.89 -11.18 -23.54
N GLU A 217 22.31 -11.39 -24.79
CA GLU A 217 22.66 -12.73 -25.29
C GLU A 217 23.71 -13.39 -24.41
N LYS A 218 24.79 -12.67 -24.08
CA LYS A 218 25.85 -13.19 -23.21
C LYS A 218 25.34 -13.52 -21.80
N HIS A 219 24.45 -12.70 -21.25
CA HIS A 219 23.89 -12.92 -19.92
C HIS A 219 22.90 -14.10 -19.93
N LEU A 220 21.93 -14.14 -20.86
CA LEU A 220 21.01 -15.28 -21.02
C LEU A 220 21.76 -16.59 -21.29
N SER A 221 22.83 -16.55 -22.10
CA SER A 221 23.71 -17.70 -22.35
C SER A 221 24.47 -18.17 -21.11
N SER A 222 24.60 -17.31 -20.09
CA SER A 222 25.30 -17.63 -18.84
C SER A 222 24.40 -18.20 -17.76
N LEU A 223 23.07 -18.11 -17.93
CA LEU A 223 22.10 -18.66 -16.99
C LEU A 223 21.98 -20.18 -17.17
N THR A 224 21.95 -20.90 -16.06
CA THR A 224 21.61 -22.33 -16.04
C THR A 224 20.12 -22.53 -16.34
N GLN A 225 19.71 -23.76 -16.68
CA GLN A 225 18.31 -24.09 -16.95
C GLN A 225 17.40 -23.83 -15.74
N ASP A 226 17.88 -24.09 -14.52
CA ASP A 226 17.17 -23.78 -13.28
C ASP A 226 17.03 -22.26 -13.08
N GLN A 227 18.08 -21.48 -13.39
CA GLN A 227 18.05 -20.02 -13.34
C GLN A 227 17.12 -19.41 -14.41
N MET A 228 17.07 -20.02 -15.60
CA MET A 228 16.13 -19.64 -16.67
C MET A 228 14.68 -19.93 -16.28
N GLY A 229 14.43 -21.01 -15.53
CA GLY A 229 13.14 -21.31 -14.91
C GLY A 229 12.65 -20.27 -13.89
N SER A 230 13.54 -19.39 -13.41
CA SER A 230 13.27 -18.30 -12.48
C SER A 230 13.30 -16.90 -13.11
N VAL A 231 13.52 -16.79 -14.43
CA VAL A 231 13.47 -15.49 -15.13
C VAL A 231 12.02 -15.03 -15.23
N LEU A 232 11.68 -14.01 -14.45
CA LEU A 232 10.33 -13.45 -14.34
C LEU A 232 9.99 -12.43 -15.43
N ALA A 233 10.98 -11.71 -15.93
CA ALA A 233 10.80 -10.68 -16.95
C ALA A 233 12.12 -10.42 -17.68
N ILE A 234 12.03 -10.20 -18.99
CA ILE A 234 13.17 -9.82 -19.84
C ILE A 234 12.85 -8.49 -20.48
N ASP A 235 13.51 -7.42 -20.02
CA ASP A 235 13.36 -6.06 -20.54
C ASP A 235 14.07 -5.91 -21.91
N CYS A 236 13.35 -6.22 -22.98
CA CYS A 236 13.83 -6.19 -24.37
C CYS A 236 13.85 -4.77 -24.97
N GLY A 237 14.84 -3.96 -24.61
CA GLY A 237 14.94 -2.57 -25.03
C GLY A 237 14.69 -2.32 -26.52
N THR A 238 15.14 -3.17 -27.43
CA THR A 238 15.10 -2.94 -28.89
C THR A 238 14.54 -4.15 -29.68
N PRO A 239 14.04 -3.98 -30.92
CA PRO A 239 13.58 -5.10 -31.75
C PRO A 239 14.65 -6.17 -32.01
N GLU A 240 15.94 -5.81 -31.99
CA GLU A 240 17.03 -6.77 -32.17
C GLU A 240 17.13 -7.82 -31.05
N TYR A 241 16.54 -7.58 -29.87
CA TYR A 241 16.49 -8.57 -28.78
C TYR A 241 15.47 -9.69 -29.02
N LEU A 242 14.41 -9.45 -29.79
CA LEU A 242 13.44 -10.50 -30.13
C LEU A 242 14.08 -11.60 -30.96
N SER A 243 14.97 -11.22 -31.89
CA SER A 243 15.78 -12.18 -32.65
C SER A 243 16.77 -12.96 -31.79
N ALA A 244 17.24 -12.41 -30.67
CA ALA A 244 18.05 -13.15 -29.71
C ALA A 244 17.21 -14.21 -28.96
N ILE A 245 15.97 -13.86 -28.57
CA ILE A 245 15.03 -14.78 -27.90
C ILE A 245 14.62 -15.93 -28.84
N GLU A 246 14.40 -15.67 -30.13
CA GLU A 246 14.06 -16.70 -31.14
C GLU A 246 15.11 -17.81 -31.25
N ASN A 247 16.38 -17.48 -31.02
CA ASN A 247 17.48 -18.45 -31.07
C ASN A 247 17.57 -19.32 -29.81
N PHE A 248 16.83 -18.97 -28.74
CA PHE A 248 16.74 -19.76 -27.51
C PHE A 248 15.47 -20.61 -27.53
N SER A 249 15.62 -21.94 -27.62
CA SER A 249 14.53 -22.88 -27.42
C SER A 249 14.21 -22.96 -25.93
N LEU A 250 13.27 -22.13 -25.47
CA LEU A 250 12.82 -22.09 -24.08
C LEU A 250 11.58 -23.00 -23.92
N ASP A 251 11.73 -24.06 -23.11
CA ASP A 251 10.64 -24.95 -22.65
C ASP A 251 9.98 -24.42 -21.36
N VAL A 252 10.02 -23.11 -21.11
CA VAL A 252 9.54 -22.47 -19.87
C VAL A 252 8.52 -21.39 -20.21
N SER A 253 7.40 -21.35 -19.47
CA SER A 253 6.43 -20.26 -19.50
C SER A 253 7.11 -18.96 -19.05
N LEU A 254 7.38 -18.06 -19.99
CA LEU A 254 8.02 -16.77 -19.70
C LEU A 254 6.96 -15.66 -19.65
N SER A 255 7.07 -14.79 -18.65
CA SER A 255 6.51 -13.44 -18.71
C SER A 255 7.53 -12.58 -19.44
N ILE A 256 7.16 -12.06 -20.61
CA ILE A 256 8.05 -11.23 -21.42
C ILE A 256 7.59 -9.78 -21.23
N SER A 257 8.31 -8.99 -20.44
CA SER A 257 8.10 -7.53 -20.42
C SER A 257 8.84 -6.95 -21.63
N LEU A 258 8.15 -6.73 -22.75
CA LEU A 258 8.76 -6.01 -23.86
C LEU A 258 8.69 -4.51 -23.54
N PRO A 259 9.80 -3.81 -23.23
CA PRO A 259 9.80 -2.35 -23.19
C PRO A 259 9.64 -1.86 -24.62
N VAL A 260 8.40 -1.78 -25.08
CA VAL A 260 8.14 -1.09 -26.33
C VAL A 260 8.14 0.39 -26.02
N GLY A 261 9.34 0.94 -25.90
CA GLY A 261 9.50 2.31 -25.45
C GLY A 261 10.93 2.64 -25.12
N ILE A 262 11.84 2.43 -26.07
CA ILE A 262 13.10 3.16 -26.00
C ILE A 262 12.80 4.65 -26.11
N ARG A 263 13.06 5.39 -25.04
CA ARG A 263 13.33 6.82 -25.17
C ARG A 263 14.78 7.00 -25.57
N ILE A 264 15.04 7.13 -26.88
CA ILE A 264 16.26 7.81 -27.34
C ILE A 264 15.84 9.25 -27.70
N SER A 265 16.07 10.18 -26.77
CA SER A 265 16.10 11.59 -27.12
C SER A 265 17.41 11.87 -27.85
N LYS A 266 17.34 12.25 -29.13
CA LYS A 266 18.48 12.91 -29.78
C LYS A 266 18.64 14.30 -29.20
N SER A 267 19.88 14.74 -29.05
CA SER A 267 20.27 16.10 -28.65
C SER A 267 19.79 17.21 -29.61
N ASP A 268 19.03 16.89 -30.66
CA ASP A 268 18.48 17.82 -31.65
C ASP A 268 16.94 18.01 -31.54
N GLY A 269 16.27 17.37 -30.57
CA GLY A 269 14.85 17.61 -30.28
C GLY A 269 13.87 16.92 -31.24
N ARG A 270 14.30 15.92 -32.01
CA ARG A 270 13.38 15.05 -32.78
C ARG A 270 13.30 13.66 -32.14
N GLU A 271 12.07 13.31 -31.75
CA GLU A 271 11.68 12.05 -31.12
C GLU A 271 11.71 10.91 -32.17
N ILE A 272 12.39 9.80 -31.87
CA ILE A 272 12.34 8.57 -32.67
C ILE A 272 11.70 7.51 -31.78
N GLN A 273 10.45 7.18 -32.07
CA GLN A 273 9.73 6.08 -31.45
C GLN A 273 10.03 4.81 -32.24
N THR A 274 10.64 3.81 -31.62
CA THR A 274 10.67 2.45 -32.18
C THR A 274 9.38 1.75 -31.76
N GLU A 275 8.49 1.58 -32.72
CA GLU A 275 7.22 0.86 -32.62
C GLU A 275 7.48 -0.65 -32.50
N VAL A 276 6.74 -1.35 -31.63
CA VAL A 276 6.55 -2.79 -31.82
C VAL A 276 5.69 -2.96 -33.05
N THR A 277 6.23 -3.68 -34.00
CA THR A 277 5.52 -3.93 -35.25
C THR A 277 4.58 -5.12 -35.07
N LEU A 278 3.55 -5.20 -35.90
CA LEU A 278 2.70 -6.38 -36.01
C LEU A 278 3.52 -7.67 -36.21
N ASP A 279 4.65 -7.56 -36.92
CA ASP A 279 5.55 -8.68 -37.19
C ASP A 279 6.23 -9.21 -35.91
N ASP A 280 6.47 -8.34 -34.92
CA ASP A 280 7.07 -8.71 -33.64
C ASP A 280 6.11 -9.54 -32.79
N LEU A 281 4.83 -9.13 -32.71
CA LEU A 281 3.80 -9.90 -32.01
C LEU A 281 3.45 -11.19 -32.75
N ALA A 282 3.45 -11.19 -34.09
CA ALA A 282 3.24 -12.40 -34.88
C ALA A 282 4.31 -13.48 -34.62
N ARG A 283 5.54 -13.10 -34.27
CA ARG A 283 6.61 -14.07 -33.90
C ARG A 283 6.34 -14.79 -32.58
N LEU A 284 5.51 -14.20 -31.72
CA LEU A 284 5.06 -14.83 -30.48
C LEU A 284 3.89 -15.81 -30.70
N GLN A 285 3.33 -15.88 -31.91
CA GLN A 285 2.23 -16.79 -32.21
C GLN A 285 2.64 -18.26 -32.00
N GLY A 286 1.84 -18.99 -31.23
CA GLY A 286 2.11 -20.39 -30.89
C GLY A 286 3.14 -20.57 -29.78
N LYS A 287 3.60 -19.48 -29.14
CA LYS A 287 4.37 -19.51 -27.89
C LYS A 287 3.43 -19.31 -26.70
N GLU A 288 3.74 -19.97 -25.58
CA GLU A 288 3.04 -19.75 -24.32
C GLU A 288 3.53 -18.44 -23.69
N VAL A 289 2.92 -17.33 -24.10
CA VAL A 289 3.17 -16.01 -23.50
C VAL A 289 2.12 -15.81 -22.41
N VAL A 290 2.54 -15.91 -21.16
CA VAL A 290 1.63 -15.80 -20.01
C VAL A 290 1.42 -14.32 -19.65
N GLY A 291 2.47 -13.50 -19.75
CA GLY A 291 2.43 -12.08 -19.41
C GLY A 291 3.16 -11.18 -20.40
N LEU A 292 2.58 -10.01 -20.66
CA LEU A 292 3.10 -9.04 -21.62
C LEU A 292 2.93 -7.61 -21.11
N GLU A 293 3.99 -6.81 -21.21
CA GLU A 293 3.95 -5.36 -21.02
C GLU A 293 4.28 -4.69 -22.36
N LEU A 294 3.51 -3.68 -22.78
CA LEU A 294 3.70 -2.98 -24.06
C LEU A 294 3.46 -1.48 -23.90
N ARG A 295 4.07 -0.69 -24.80
CA ARG A 295 3.50 0.60 -25.21
C ARG A 295 3.15 0.53 -26.68
N ILE A 296 1.93 0.86 -27.01
CA ILE A 296 1.35 0.60 -28.32
C ILE A 296 0.51 1.79 -28.77
N PHE A 297 0.36 1.96 -30.07
CA PHE A 297 -0.64 2.86 -30.61
C PHE A 297 -2.00 2.17 -30.63
N SER A 298 -3.08 2.94 -30.51
CA SER A 298 -4.43 2.37 -30.54
C SER A 298 -4.71 1.63 -31.85
N SER A 299 -4.11 2.05 -32.97
CA SER A 299 -4.22 1.39 -34.27
C SER A 299 -3.69 -0.05 -34.30
N ASP A 300 -2.79 -0.40 -33.38
CA ASP A 300 -2.07 -1.66 -33.41
C ASP A 300 -2.59 -2.65 -32.35
N LEU A 301 -3.59 -2.26 -31.55
CA LEU A 301 -4.14 -3.13 -30.51
C LEU A 301 -4.68 -4.46 -31.05
N GLU A 302 -5.19 -4.48 -32.30
CA GLU A 302 -5.61 -5.72 -32.98
C GLU A 302 -4.51 -6.78 -33.10
N ALA A 303 -3.24 -6.37 -33.02
CA ALA A 303 -2.10 -7.28 -32.99
C ALA A 303 -2.15 -8.26 -31.82
N LEU A 304 -2.76 -7.88 -30.70
CA LEU A 304 -2.87 -8.72 -29.50
C LEU A 304 -3.71 -9.99 -29.75
N ASN A 305 -4.48 -10.03 -30.84
CA ASN A 305 -5.34 -11.16 -31.17
C ASN A 305 -4.56 -12.43 -31.53
N VAL A 306 -3.26 -12.32 -31.78
CA VAL A 306 -2.38 -13.48 -32.03
C VAL A 306 -1.96 -14.21 -30.75
N LEU A 307 -2.30 -13.67 -29.57
CA LEU A 307 -1.92 -14.18 -28.24
C LEU A 307 -3.15 -14.56 -27.40
N PRO A 308 -3.88 -15.64 -27.76
CA PRO A 308 -5.14 -16.00 -27.10
C PRO A 308 -4.96 -16.56 -25.67
N ASP A 309 -3.76 -17.02 -25.32
CA ASP A 309 -3.45 -17.64 -24.02
C ASP A 309 -2.91 -16.64 -23.00
N LEU A 310 -2.91 -15.36 -23.32
CA LEU A 310 -2.39 -14.31 -22.46
C LEU A 310 -3.21 -14.21 -21.17
N LYS A 311 -2.52 -14.24 -20.02
CA LYS A 311 -3.13 -14.09 -18.69
C LYS A 311 -2.87 -12.73 -18.06
N PHE A 312 -1.73 -12.12 -18.35
CA PHE A 312 -1.34 -10.81 -17.84
C PHE A 312 -1.02 -9.87 -19.00
N LEU A 313 -1.63 -8.69 -18.99
CA LEU A 313 -1.38 -7.65 -19.98
C LEU A 313 -1.26 -6.30 -19.29
N SER A 314 -0.15 -5.61 -19.50
CA SER A 314 0.04 -4.20 -19.15
C SER A 314 0.29 -3.42 -20.43
N ILE A 315 -0.57 -2.46 -20.76
CA ILE A 315 -0.45 -1.66 -21.98
C ILE A 315 -0.37 -0.18 -21.64
N TYR A 316 0.50 0.52 -22.37
CA TYR A 316 0.54 1.98 -22.39
C TYR A 316 0.11 2.48 -23.76
N ILE A 317 -1.01 3.21 -23.84
CA ILE A 317 -1.54 3.64 -25.13
C ILE A 317 -1.10 5.08 -25.39
N ASN A 318 -0.28 5.27 -26.44
CA ASN A 318 0.37 6.56 -26.72
C ASN A 318 -0.54 7.58 -27.42
N ASP A 319 -1.64 7.16 -28.06
CA ASP A 319 -2.50 8.03 -28.86
C ASP A 319 -3.88 8.22 -28.22
N ASN A 320 -4.29 9.48 -28.09
CA ASN A 320 -5.60 9.89 -27.56
C ASN A 320 -6.59 10.26 -28.67
N ASN A 321 -6.20 10.21 -29.95
CA ASN A 321 -6.99 10.80 -31.03
C ASN A 321 -8.08 9.87 -31.61
N ASN A 322 -8.03 8.56 -31.33
CA ASN A 322 -9.03 7.59 -31.79
C ASN A 322 -9.83 7.06 -30.60
N ARG A 323 -11.05 7.56 -30.40
CA ARG A 323 -11.94 7.14 -29.31
C ARG A 323 -12.69 5.84 -29.65
N ASN A 324 -12.70 4.89 -28.71
CA ASN A 324 -13.60 3.72 -28.62
C ASN A 324 -13.63 2.74 -29.81
N ASP A 325 -12.53 2.50 -30.51
CA ASP A 325 -12.53 1.57 -31.65
C ASP A 325 -12.04 0.16 -31.30
N TYR A 326 -11.31 -0.01 -30.19
CA TYR A 326 -10.71 -1.32 -29.87
C TYR A 326 -11.54 -2.15 -28.90
N VAL A 327 -11.65 -3.45 -29.21
CA VAL A 327 -12.33 -4.45 -28.37
C VAL A 327 -11.39 -5.63 -28.11
N PHE A 328 -11.23 -6.04 -26.85
CA PHE A 328 -10.50 -7.26 -26.48
C PHE A 328 -11.29 -8.54 -26.84
N GLN A 329 -11.46 -8.84 -28.12
CA GLN A 329 -12.30 -9.96 -28.58
C GLN A 329 -11.65 -11.35 -28.43
N TYR A 330 -10.32 -11.41 -28.29
CA TYR A 330 -9.56 -12.66 -28.48
C TYR A 330 -8.69 -13.05 -27.30
N GLN A 331 -8.92 -12.48 -26.11
CA GLN A 331 -8.15 -12.76 -24.89
C GLN A 331 -9.03 -13.35 -23.77
N PRO A 332 -9.72 -14.48 -24.00
CA PRO A 332 -10.68 -15.02 -23.03
C PRO A 332 -10.04 -15.50 -21.71
N ASN A 333 -8.72 -15.76 -21.73
CA ASN A 333 -7.94 -16.23 -20.60
C ASN A 333 -7.26 -15.09 -19.81
N LEU A 334 -7.49 -13.83 -20.17
CA LEU A 334 -6.85 -12.71 -19.50
C LEU A 334 -7.38 -12.55 -18.08
N GLU A 335 -6.49 -12.70 -17.10
CA GLU A 335 -6.79 -12.64 -15.67
C GLU A 335 -6.42 -11.26 -15.10
N HIS A 336 -5.39 -10.60 -15.63
CA HIS A 336 -4.90 -9.31 -15.14
C HIS A 336 -4.68 -8.34 -16.29
N LEU A 337 -5.32 -7.18 -16.23
CA LEU A 337 -5.20 -6.12 -17.23
C LEU A 337 -4.82 -4.79 -16.56
N VAL A 338 -3.73 -4.20 -17.02
CA VAL A 338 -3.31 -2.84 -16.69
C VAL A 338 -3.35 -2.01 -17.96
N VAL A 339 -4.09 -0.90 -17.95
CA VAL A 339 -4.12 0.07 -19.04
C VAL A 339 -3.67 1.40 -18.49
N ASN A 340 -2.49 1.83 -18.95
CA ASN A 340 -1.84 3.07 -18.58
C ASN A 340 -1.99 4.08 -19.74
N LYS A 341 -2.77 5.13 -19.53
CA LYS A 341 -3.19 6.10 -20.56
C LYS A 341 -4.00 5.49 -21.70
N GLY A 342 -4.76 6.36 -22.37
CA GLY A 342 -5.55 6.01 -23.54
C GLY A 342 -6.65 4.97 -23.29
N CYS A 343 -7.14 4.81 -22.05
CA CYS A 343 -8.26 3.90 -21.77
C CYS A 343 -9.53 4.26 -22.57
N SER A 344 -9.64 5.49 -23.07
CA SER A 344 -10.73 5.95 -23.93
C SER A 344 -10.65 5.47 -25.38
N THR A 345 -9.60 4.75 -25.73
CA THR A 345 -9.47 4.09 -27.04
C THR A 345 -10.14 2.71 -27.05
N ILE A 346 -10.43 2.17 -25.86
CA ILE A 346 -11.02 0.83 -25.65
C ILE A 346 -12.52 0.97 -25.45
N ASP A 347 -13.29 0.22 -26.25
CA ASP A 347 -14.69 -0.04 -25.98
C ASP A 347 -14.78 -1.05 -24.82
N TRP A 348 -14.90 -0.53 -23.60
CA TRP A 348 -14.95 -1.31 -22.36
C TRP A 348 -16.20 -2.17 -22.26
N GLU A 349 -17.33 -1.76 -22.85
CA GLU A 349 -18.56 -2.55 -22.83
C GLU A 349 -18.38 -3.86 -23.57
N SER A 350 -17.93 -3.78 -24.82
CA SER A 350 -17.66 -4.99 -25.60
C SER A 350 -16.45 -5.75 -25.06
N SER A 351 -15.43 -5.06 -24.53
CA SER A 351 -14.21 -5.71 -24.06
C SER A 351 -14.45 -6.56 -22.82
N LEU A 352 -15.11 -6.03 -21.79
CA LEU A 352 -15.27 -6.75 -20.52
C LEU A 352 -16.14 -8.00 -20.67
N GLN A 353 -17.12 -7.99 -21.59
CA GLN A 353 -17.89 -9.19 -21.96
C GLN A 353 -17.03 -10.32 -22.54
N ASN A 354 -15.90 -9.97 -23.16
CA ASN A 354 -14.97 -10.92 -23.75
C ASN A 354 -13.81 -11.32 -22.80
N LEU A 355 -13.78 -10.79 -21.57
CA LEU A 355 -12.77 -11.09 -20.56
C LEU A 355 -13.35 -11.85 -19.35
N PRO A 356 -13.96 -13.03 -19.52
CA PRO A 356 -14.65 -13.75 -18.43
C PRO A 356 -13.71 -14.31 -17.35
N ALA A 357 -12.40 -14.30 -17.60
CA ALA A 357 -11.37 -14.71 -16.65
C ALA A 357 -10.81 -13.55 -15.81
N LEU A 358 -11.19 -12.30 -16.10
CA LEU A 358 -10.58 -11.12 -15.51
C LEU A 358 -10.80 -11.08 -13.99
N ARG A 359 -9.69 -10.98 -13.26
CA ARG A 359 -9.61 -10.88 -11.79
C ARG A 359 -9.09 -9.55 -11.31
N SER A 360 -8.19 -8.93 -12.07
CA SER A 360 -7.56 -7.66 -11.72
C SER A 360 -7.62 -6.70 -12.89
N LEU A 361 -8.14 -5.50 -12.63
CA LEU A 361 -8.18 -4.42 -13.61
C LEU A 361 -7.60 -3.14 -13.00
N THR A 362 -6.60 -2.57 -13.66
CA THR A 362 -5.98 -1.29 -13.30
C THR A 362 -6.11 -0.34 -14.48
N LEU A 363 -6.82 0.76 -14.31
CA LEU A 363 -6.97 1.82 -15.31
C LEU A 363 -6.31 3.08 -14.78
N SER A 364 -5.37 3.66 -15.52
CA SER A 364 -4.70 4.90 -15.13
C SER A 364 -4.59 5.89 -16.29
N GLY A 365 -4.54 7.20 -15.98
CA GLY A 365 -4.14 8.22 -16.95
C GLY A 365 -5.14 8.53 -18.06
N THR A 366 -6.44 8.42 -17.80
CA THR A 366 -7.45 8.92 -18.74
C THR A 366 -7.51 10.44 -18.74
N SER A 367 -7.83 11.02 -19.90
CA SER A 367 -8.27 12.41 -19.98
C SER A 367 -9.61 12.57 -19.26
N SER A 368 -9.80 13.69 -18.55
CA SER A 368 -10.96 14.02 -17.72
C SER A 368 -12.31 14.13 -18.44
N GLU A 369 -12.37 13.82 -19.74
CA GLU A 369 -13.58 13.93 -20.56
C GLU A 369 -14.08 12.58 -21.09
N ASP A 370 -13.35 11.50 -20.83
CA ASP A 370 -13.72 10.20 -21.37
C ASP A 370 -14.39 9.36 -20.29
N ASP A 371 -15.69 9.17 -20.44
CA ASP A 371 -16.49 8.34 -19.56
C ASP A 371 -16.05 6.88 -19.74
N VAL A 372 -15.25 6.37 -18.81
CA VAL A 372 -15.16 4.92 -18.62
C VAL A 372 -16.59 4.48 -18.31
N ILE A 373 -17.18 3.65 -19.18
CA ILE A 373 -18.55 3.19 -19.02
C ILE A 373 -18.53 2.09 -17.95
N LEU A 374 -18.68 2.50 -16.69
CA LEU A 374 -18.55 1.61 -15.54
C LEU A 374 -19.71 0.61 -15.45
N SER A 375 -20.81 0.80 -16.19
CA SER A 375 -22.00 -0.08 -16.23
C SER A 375 -21.72 -1.51 -16.71
N THR A 376 -20.49 -1.77 -17.13
CA THR A 376 -20.04 -2.97 -17.84
C THR A 376 -19.33 -3.95 -16.90
N PHE A 377 -18.99 -3.54 -15.67
CA PHE A 377 -18.34 -4.43 -14.70
C PHE A 377 -19.24 -5.56 -14.18
N GLU A 378 -20.57 -5.46 -14.34
CA GLU A 378 -21.50 -6.54 -14.01
C GLU A 378 -21.18 -7.83 -14.78
N ASP A 379 -20.54 -7.71 -15.95
CA ASP A 379 -20.14 -8.81 -16.82
C ASP A 379 -18.82 -9.50 -16.39
N CYS A 380 -18.16 -9.02 -15.32
CA CYS A 380 -16.90 -9.57 -14.80
C CYS A 380 -17.10 -10.28 -13.45
N PRO A 381 -17.68 -11.49 -13.41
CA PRO A 381 -18.05 -12.18 -12.16
C PRO A 381 -16.86 -12.61 -11.30
N LYS A 382 -15.64 -12.57 -11.85
CA LYS A 382 -14.39 -12.94 -11.16
C LYS A 382 -13.53 -11.75 -10.77
N LEU A 383 -13.97 -10.51 -11.04
CA LEU A 383 -13.18 -9.32 -10.77
C LEU A 383 -13.05 -9.12 -9.25
N GLU A 384 -11.84 -9.30 -8.73
CA GLU A 384 -11.50 -9.22 -7.31
C GLU A 384 -10.80 -7.91 -6.96
N TYR A 385 -10.01 -7.36 -7.91
CA TYR A 385 -9.22 -6.15 -7.75
C TYR A 385 -9.57 -5.13 -8.82
N LEU A 386 -9.97 -3.93 -8.40
CA LEU A 386 -10.23 -2.80 -9.29
C LEU A 386 -9.49 -1.56 -8.81
N TYR A 387 -8.59 -1.05 -9.65
CA TYR A 387 -7.86 0.20 -9.43
C TYR A 387 -8.19 1.20 -10.53
N LEU A 388 -8.77 2.34 -10.16
CA LEU A 388 -9.15 3.42 -11.05
C LEU A 388 -8.35 4.69 -10.68
N ALA A 389 -7.24 4.93 -11.36
CA ALA A 389 -6.51 6.20 -11.36
C ALA A 389 -6.84 7.06 -12.57
N CYS A 390 -8.15 7.23 -12.76
CA CYS A 390 -8.77 8.07 -13.77
C CYS A 390 -9.79 8.98 -13.08
N PRO A 391 -9.97 10.23 -13.54
CA PRO A 391 -11.11 11.03 -13.13
C PRO A 391 -12.39 10.22 -13.36
N LEU A 392 -13.17 9.99 -12.30
CA LEU A 392 -14.45 9.32 -12.45
C LEU A 392 -15.40 10.22 -13.26
N PRO A 393 -16.28 9.62 -14.09
CA PRO A 393 -17.36 10.34 -14.75
C PRO A 393 -18.18 11.14 -13.75
N ARG A 394 -18.72 12.30 -14.15
CA ARG A 394 -19.55 13.12 -13.26
C ARG A 394 -20.81 12.39 -12.80
N ASP A 395 -21.28 11.47 -13.61
CA ASP A 395 -22.43 10.60 -13.44
C ASP A 395 -22.04 9.17 -13.04
N PHE A 396 -20.87 9.00 -12.41
CA PHE A 396 -20.48 7.72 -11.81
C PHE A 396 -21.57 7.17 -10.88
N ASP A 397 -22.08 5.99 -11.19
CA ASP A 397 -23.03 5.25 -10.36
C ASP A 397 -22.31 4.07 -9.67
N SER A 398 -21.95 4.22 -8.39
CA SER A 398 -21.30 3.15 -7.63
C SER A 398 -22.16 1.92 -7.41
N LYS A 399 -23.48 1.96 -7.65
CA LYS A 399 -24.34 0.78 -7.57
C LYS A 399 -23.86 -0.34 -8.49
N ILE A 400 -23.17 0.02 -9.56
CA ILE A 400 -22.59 -0.97 -10.48
C ILE A 400 -21.49 -1.77 -9.77
N LEU A 401 -20.64 -1.12 -8.97
CA LEU A 401 -19.58 -1.82 -8.23
C LEU A 401 -20.17 -2.75 -7.16
N ALA A 402 -21.30 -2.40 -6.55
CA ALA A 402 -22.02 -3.27 -5.62
C ALA A 402 -22.55 -4.56 -6.25
N ARG A 403 -22.63 -4.61 -7.59
CA ARG A 403 -23.05 -5.80 -8.34
C ARG A 403 -21.91 -6.69 -8.79
N VAL A 404 -20.65 -6.31 -8.53
CA VAL A 404 -19.47 -7.13 -8.83
C VAL A 404 -19.25 -8.10 -7.66
N PRO A 405 -19.71 -9.37 -7.75
CA PRO A 405 -19.88 -10.22 -6.58
C PRO A 405 -18.56 -10.69 -5.95
N ALA A 406 -17.47 -10.64 -6.72
CA ALA A 406 -16.15 -11.07 -6.28
C ALA A 406 -15.26 -9.91 -5.82
N LEU A 407 -15.73 -8.65 -5.89
CA LEU A 407 -14.88 -7.49 -5.65
C LEU A 407 -14.45 -7.42 -4.17
N ARG A 408 -13.14 -7.51 -3.95
CA ARG A 408 -12.51 -7.50 -2.61
C ARG A 408 -11.64 -6.29 -2.38
N HIS A 409 -11.04 -5.75 -3.43
CA HIS A 409 -10.12 -4.63 -3.37
C HIS A 409 -10.58 -3.57 -4.36
N LEU A 410 -10.90 -2.39 -3.82
CA LEU A 410 -11.30 -1.25 -4.62
C LEU A 410 -10.38 -0.08 -4.29
N SER A 411 -9.75 0.47 -5.32
CA SER A 411 -8.98 1.70 -5.23
C SER A 411 -9.51 2.72 -6.22
N LEU A 412 -9.99 3.84 -5.70
CA LEU A 412 -10.51 4.96 -6.47
C LEU A 412 -9.61 6.16 -6.24
N ASN A 413 -9.05 6.73 -7.30
CA ASN A 413 -8.30 7.97 -7.21
C ASN A 413 -9.04 9.04 -8.02
N THR A 414 -9.79 9.86 -7.30
CA THR A 414 -10.81 10.75 -7.82
C THR A 414 -10.33 12.19 -7.73
N PHE A 415 -10.09 12.78 -8.89
CA PHE A 415 -9.57 14.15 -8.99
C PHE A 415 -10.67 15.21 -9.22
N HIS A 416 -11.96 14.84 -9.18
CA HIS A 416 -13.03 15.75 -9.58
C HIS A 416 -13.91 16.20 -8.40
N PRO A 417 -13.86 17.49 -7.97
CA PRO A 417 -14.63 18.06 -6.84
C PRO A 417 -16.15 18.04 -6.96
N GLN A 418 -16.69 17.43 -8.01
CA GLN A 418 -18.13 17.43 -8.32
C GLN A 418 -18.69 16.02 -8.52
N ALA A 419 -17.89 14.97 -8.34
CA ALA A 419 -18.47 13.64 -8.21
C ALA A 419 -19.44 13.71 -7.01
N ALA A 420 -20.73 13.50 -7.28
CA ALA A 420 -21.76 13.73 -6.29
C ALA A 420 -21.52 12.81 -5.08
N THR A 421 -21.74 13.29 -3.87
CA THR A 421 -21.76 12.49 -2.62
C THR A 421 -22.52 11.17 -2.80
N SER A 422 -23.64 11.21 -3.53
CA SER A 422 -24.46 10.05 -3.85
C SER A 422 -23.72 8.96 -4.63
N ALA A 423 -22.71 9.33 -5.43
CA ALA A 423 -21.92 8.39 -6.23
C ALA A 423 -21.08 7.45 -5.38
N PHE A 424 -20.96 7.68 -4.08
CA PHE A 424 -20.18 6.85 -3.18
C PHE A 424 -21.03 6.15 -2.11
N GLU A 425 -22.28 6.59 -1.91
CA GLU A 425 -23.16 6.05 -0.87
C GLU A 425 -23.39 4.55 -1.05
N ASP A 426 -23.39 4.07 -2.29
CA ASP A 426 -23.63 2.65 -2.59
C ASP A 426 -22.38 1.76 -2.46
N LEU A 427 -21.18 2.30 -2.23
CA LEU A 427 -20.00 1.46 -1.98
C LEU A 427 -20.13 0.63 -0.69
N VAL A 428 -20.95 1.10 0.26
CA VAL A 428 -21.30 0.34 1.48
C VAL A 428 -22.00 -0.99 1.16
N ASN A 429 -22.61 -1.09 -0.03
CA ASN A 429 -23.35 -2.28 -0.46
C ASN A 429 -22.47 -3.29 -1.21
N ILE A 430 -21.16 -3.03 -1.39
CA ILE A 430 -20.23 -4.00 -1.98
C ILE A 430 -19.97 -5.11 -0.96
N ASN A 431 -20.70 -6.22 -1.11
CA ASN A 431 -20.56 -7.39 -0.25
C ASN A 431 -19.17 -8.01 -0.41
N GLY A 432 -18.47 -8.18 0.72
CA GLY A 432 -17.14 -8.83 0.73
C GLY A 432 -15.97 -7.90 0.40
N LEU A 433 -16.20 -6.59 0.28
CA LEU A 433 -15.12 -5.62 0.14
C LEU A 433 -14.21 -5.65 1.39
N ARG A 434 -12.94 -5.97 1.18
CA ARG A 434 -11.92 -6.09 2.24
C ARG A 434 -11.07 -4.83 2.34
N THR A 435 -10.64 -4.33 1.19
CA THR A 435 -9.78 -3.16 1.09
C THR A 435 -10.48 -2.08 0.29
N LEU A 436 -10.59 -0.90 0.90
CA LEU A 436 -11.02 0.30 0.21
C LEU A 436 -9.90 1.33 0.28
N GLN A 437 -9.41 1.74 -0.88
CA GLN A 437 -8.53 2.89 -1.03
C GLN A 437 -9.28 3.99 -1.78
N VAL A 438 -9.42 5.16 -1.17
CA VAL A 438 -10.02 6.31 -1.86
C VAL A 438 -9.07 7.49 -1.72
N THR A 439 -8.73 8.07 -2.86
CA THR A 439 -7.95 9.29 -2.96
C THR A 439 -8.86 10.39 -3.49
N ASP A 440 -9.49 11.18 -2.63
CA ASP A 440 -10.30 12.33 -3.03
C ASP A 440 -10.15 13.43 -1.97
N ARG A 441 -10.03 14.67 -2.42
CA ARG A 441 -10.00 15.83 -1.50
C ARG A 441 -11.39 16.25 -1.01
N PHE A 442 -12.44 15.69 -1.60
CA PHE A 442 -13.80 16.16 -1.43
C PHE A 442 -14.75 15.08 -0.92
N LEU A 443 -14.24 14.02 -0.26
CA LEU A 443 -15.12 13.05 0.41
C LEU A 443 -15.93 13.74 1.52
N PRO A 444 -17.27 13.72 1.44
CA PRO A 444 -18.13 14.25 2.50
C PRO A 444 -18.02 13.38 3.76
N SER A 445 -18.08 14.00 4.93
CA SER A 445 -18.02 13.31 6.22
C SER A 445 -19.16 12.32 6.43
N GLU A 446 -20.35 12.62 5.93
CA GLU A 446 -21.54 11.77 6.09
C GLU A 446 -21.41 10.43 5.35
N LEU A 447 -20.64 10.44 4.26
CA LEU A 447 -20.38 9.25 3.45
C LEU A 447 -19.54 8.23 4.22
N LEU A 448 -18.51 8.76 4.88
CA LEU A 448 -17.57 8.00 5.67
C LEU A 448 -18.30 7.30 6.82
N ASP A 449 -19.14 8.01 7.56
CA ASP A 449 -19.98 7.43 8.63
C ASP A 449 -20.82 6.23 8.13
N ASN A 450 -21.33 6.27 6.89
CA ASN A 450 -22.11 5.17 6.32
C ASN A 450 -21.27 3.93 5.97
N TRP A 451 -20.06 4.12 5.41
CA TRP A 451 -19.18 3.00 5.05
C TRP A 451 -18.80 2.15 6.26
N PHE A 452 -18.54 2.81 7.39
CA PHE A 452 -18.11 2.15 8.62
C PHE A 452 -19.24 1.41 9.33
N GLY A 453 -20.50 1.79 9.12
CA GLY A 453 -21.65 1.05 9.65
C GLY A 453 -21.79 -0.38 9.11
N SER A 454 -21.16 -0.72 7.97
CA SER A 454 -21.32 -2.03 7.32
C SER A 454 -20.59 -3.19 8.02
N GLY A 455 -19.56 -2.91 8.83
CA GLY A 455 -18.81 -3.91 9.59
C GLY A 455 -18.04 -4.97 8.78
N ALA A 456 -17.99 -4.87 7.45
CA ALA A 456 -17.34 -5.88 6.58
C ALA A 456 -15.87 -5.58 6.27
N MET A 457 -15.48 -4.30 6.26
CA MET A 457 -14.17 -3.83 5.80
C MET A 457 -13.04 -4.15 6.78
N SER A 458 -11.91 -4.65 6.28
CA SER A 458 -10.72 -4.97 7.08
C SER A 458 -9.58 -3.97 6.92
N GLU A 459 -9.53 -3.28 5.79
CA GLU A 459 -8.49 -2.29 5.50
C GLU A 459 -9.09 -1.08 4.80
N LEU A 460 -8.70 0.09 5.30
CA LEU A 460 -9.08 1.36 4.74
C LEU A 460 -7.83 2.22 4.54
N ARG A 461 -7.67 2.71 3.32
CA ARG A 461 -6.67 3.73 2.99
C ARG A 461 -7.39 4.96 2.47
N MET A 462 -7.51 5.96 3.32
CA MET A 462 -8.06 7.25 2.95
C MET A 462 -6.92 8.21 2.67
N LEU A 463 -6.84 8.63 1.42
CA LEU A 463 -5.91 9.63 0.96
C LEU A 463 -6.72 10.90 0.68
N SER A 464 -6.67 11.85 1.62
CA SER A 464 -7.29 13.17 1.58
C SER A 464 -8.71 13.27 2.14
N GLY A 465 -8.92 14.35 2.90
CA GLY A 465 -10.19 14.74 3.51
C GLY A 465 -10.00 15.27 4.94
N ILE A 466 -10.54 16.46 5.20
CA ILE A 466 -10.51 17.18 6.48
C ILE A 466 -11.21 16.42 7.64
N TYR A 467 -11.78 15.24 7.41
CA TYR A 467 -12.65 14.58 8.37
C TYR A 467 -12.22 13.15 8.66
N LEU A 468 -11.85 12.92 9.93
CA LEU A 468 -11.68 11.59 10.49
C LEU A 468 -13.04 11.09 11.02
N PRO A 469 -13.63 10.06 10.41
CA PRO A 469 -14.92 9.51 10.80
C PRO A 469 -14.85 8.74 12.13
N ASP A 470 -16.02 8.47 12.71
CA ASP A 470 -16.11 7.59 13.88
C ASP A 470 -15.99 6.13 13.42
N PHE A 471 -14.84 5.51 13.69
CA PHE A 471 -14.55 4.14 13.33
C PHE A 471 -15.06 3.12 14.35
N SER A 472 -15.73 3.53 15.44
CA SER A 472 -16.22 2.61 16.49
C SER A 472 -17.14 1.50 15.96
N ASN A 473 -17.79 1.71 14.82
CA ASN A 473 -18.66 0.72 14.17
C ASN A 473 -17.93 -0.23 13.20
N THR A 474 -16.60 -0.21 13.14
CA THR A 474 -15.77 -1.06 12.26
C THR A 474 -14.96 -2.11 13.01
N PRO A 475 -15.60 -3.12 13.63
CA PRO A 475 -14.91 -4.10 14.47
C PRO A 475 -13.95 -5.02 13.70
N LYS A 476 -13.92 -4.95 12.37
CA LYS A 476 -13.00 -5.71 11.52
C LYS A 476 -11.84 -4.89 10.97
N LEU A 477 -11.84 -3.56 11.15
CA LEU A 477 -10.80 -2.69 10.60
C LEU A 477 -9.48 -2.96 11.33
N ARG A 478 -8.49 -3.47 10.59
CA ARG A 478 -7.14 -3.81 11.07
C ARG A 478 -6.10 -2.80 10.62
N HIS A 479 -6.27 -2.22 9.44
CA HIS A 479 -5.31 -1.27 8.87
C HIS A 479 -6.03 0.01 8.47
N LEU A 480 -5.54 1.14 8.99
CA LEU A 480 -6.06 2.46 8.69
C LEU A 480 -4.89 3.35 8.26
N THR A 481 -4.98 3.91 7.06
CA THR A 481 -4.12 5.01 6.61
C THR A 481 -4.97 6.24 6.40
N VAL A 482 -4.59 7.34 7.03
CA VAL A 482 -5.22 8.65 6.88
C VAL A 482 -4.14 9.62 6.46
N TYR A 483 -4.42 10.36 5.40
CA TYR A 483 -3.53 11.37 4.85
C TYR A 483 -4.31 12.63 4.53
N ASP A 484 -3.84 13.82 4.90
CA ASP A 484 -4.52 15.10 4.63
C ASP A 484 -3.60 16.11 3.92
N GLU A 485 -3.74 16.26 2.60
CA GLU A 485 -2.91 17.21 1.83
C GLU A 485 -3.25 18.69 2.09
N ASP A 486 -4.48 18.97 2.51
CA ASP A 486 -5.00 20.33 2.62
C ASP A 486 -5.18 20.67 4.11
N ILE A 487 -4.04 20.76 4.82
CA ILE A 487 -3.94 21.34 6.18
C ILE A 487 -4.28 22.83 6.11
N SER A 488 -5.55 23.15 5.91
CA SER A 488 -6.06 24.48 6.15
C SER A 488 -6.20 24.62 7.66
N PRO A 489 -5.45 25.50 8.34
CA PRO A 489 -5.56 25.69 9.79
C PRO A 489 -6.96 26.17 10.22
N ASP A 490 -7.76 26.67 9.28
CA ASP A 490 -9.14 27.09 9.51
C ASP A 490 -10.18 25.95 9.34
N ALA A 491 -9.75 24.72 9.08
CA ALA A 491 -10.64 23.58 8.96
C ALA A 491 -11.26 23.21 10.33
N GLU A 492 -12.57 23.40 10.46
CA GLU A 492 -13.29 23.03 11.69
C GLU A 492 -13.46 21.50 11.78
N TYR A 493 -12.56 20.80 12.49
CA TYR A 493 -12.77 19.38 12.81
C TYR A 493 -13.83 19.25 13.93
N GLU A 494 -15.12 19.16 13.60
CA GLU A 494 -16.18 19.18 14.63
C GLU A 494 -16.28 17.90 15.50
N ARG A 495 -15.67 16.78 15.10
CA ARG A 495 -15.88 15.47 15.77
C ARG A 495 -14.61 14.84 16.31
N VAL A 496 -14.80 14.08 17.38
CA VAL A 496 -13.82 13.19 17.99
C VAL A 496 -13.94 11.84 17.30
N SER A 497 -12.84 11.35 16.74
CA SER A 497 -12.80 10.09 16.02
C SER A 497 -12.42 8.98 17.00
N VAL A 498 -13.29 7.99 17.16
CA VAL A 498 -13.01 6.81 17.99
C VAL A 498 -12.36 5.76 17.11
N ILE A 499 -11.10 5.44 17.40
CA ILE A 499 -10.35 4.38 16.71
C ILE A 499 -10.85 3.01 17.21
N PRO A 500 -11.05 2.01 16.34
CA PRO A 500 -11.64 0.74 16.77
C PRO A 500 -10.60 -0.14 17.48
N ASP A 501 -11.06 -0.92 18.47
CA ASP A 501 -10.23 -1.89 19.22
C ASP A 501 -9.55 -2.95 18.34
N SER A 502 -10.09 -3.20 17.15
CA SER A 502 -9.55 -4.15 16.17
C SER A 502 -8.33 -3.65 15.42
N LEU A 503 -8.02 -2.35 15.50
CA LEU A 503 -6.97 -1.74 14.70
C LEU A 503 -5.59 -2.26 15.11
N GLU A 504 -4.82 -2.73 14.14
CA GLU A 504 -3.46 -3.26 14.32
C GLU A 504 -2.38 -2.36 13.72
N SER A 505 -2.71 -1.62 12.66
CA SER A 505 -1.81 -0.69 11.99
C SER A 505 -2.50 0.63 11.74
N LEU A 506 -1.83 1.71 12.11
CA LEU A 506 -2.29 3.07 11.92
C LEU A 506 -1.19 3.90 11.26
N THR A 507 -1.52 4.54 10.14
CA THR A 507 -0.68 5.54 9.50
C THR A 507 -1.44 6.86 9.49
N LEU A 508 -0.87 7.87 10.12
CA LEU A 508 -1.40 9.24 10.19
C LEU A 508 -0.42 10.13 9.47
N ALA A 509 -0.86 10.78 8.39
CA ALA A 509 0.04 11.54 7.57
C ALA A 509 -0.52 12.92 7.24
N GLN A 510 0.32 13.95 7.33
CA GLN A 510 -0.03 15.35 7.10
C GLN A 510 -1.22 15.83 7.92
N LEU A 511 -1.36 15.37 9.17
CA LEU A 511 -2.43 15.84 10.05
C LEU A 511 -2.00 17.07 10.86
N SER A 512 -2.93 18.01 11.05
CA SER A 512 -2.74 19.12 11.99
C SER A 512 -2.73 18.61 13.43
N LYS A 513 -2.15 19.41 14.32
CA LYS A 513 -2.17 19.18 15.77
C LYS A 513 -3.60 18.98 16.30
N GLU A 514 -4.53 19.85 15.91
CA GLU A 514 -5.92 19.80 16.35
C GLU A 514 -6.65 18.53 15.86
N ALA A 515 -6.28 18.02 14.68
CA ALA A 515 -6.83 16.77 14.16
C ALA A 515 -6.36 15.56 14.99
N LEU A 516 -5.08 15.55 15.37
CA LEU A 516 -4.53 14.49 16.23
C LEU A 516 -5.11 14.53 17.66
N GLU A 517 -5.25 15.72 18.27
CA GLU A 517 -5.83 15.88 19.61
C GLU A 517 -7.28 15.39 19.70
N ARG A 518 -7.98 15.34 18.57
CA ARG A 518 -9.37 14.85 18.46
C ARG A 518 -9.46 13.34 18.23
N CYS A 519 -8.35 12.64 18.01
CA CYS A 519 -8.33 11.18 17.95
C CYS A 519 -8.45 10.60 19.35
N THR A 520 -9.45 9.76 19.58
CA THR A 520 -9.56 8.96 20.81
C THR A 520 -9.19 7.51 20.54
N PHE A 521 -8.22 7.05 21.31
CA PHE A 521 -7.75 5.67 21.27
C PHE A 521 -8.35 4.88 22.43
N PRO A 522 -8.87 3.66 22.19
CA PRO A 522 -9.40 2.81 23.25
C PRO A 522 -8.28 2.29 24.15
N GLU A 523 -8.53 2.09 25.45
CA GLU A 523 -7.50 1.58 26.38
C GLU A 523 -6.99 0.17 26.01
N SER A 524 -7.83 -0.62 25.34
CA SER A 524 -7.59 -1.99 24.87
C SER A 524 -6.80 -2.06 23.55
N ASN A 525 -6.27 -0.93 23.07
CA ASN A 525 -5.73 -0.76 21.73
C ASN A 525 -4.79 -1.90 21.30
N LYS A 526 -5.10 -2.55 20.17
CA LYS A 526 -4.31 -3.63 19.57
C LYS A 526 -3.27 -3.14 18.57
N ILE A 527 -3.07 -1.83 18.40
CA ILE A 527 -2.12 -1.27 17.45
C ILE A 527 -0.71 -1.80 17.74
N LYS A 528 -0.17 -2.48 16.74
CA LYS A 528 1.18 -3.04 16.68
C LYS A 528 2.11 -2.14 15.86
N SER A 529 1.58 -1.37 14.93
CA SER A 529 2.33 -0.49 14.03
C SER A 529 1.71 0.91 13.98
N LEU A 530 2.51 1.92 14.26
CA LEU A 530 2.11 3.33 14.20
C LEU A 530 3.12 4.06 13.32
N CYS A 531 2.63 4.68 12.26
CA CYS A 531 3.41 5.56 11.41
C CYS A 531 2.80 6.97 11.46
N ILE A 532 3.62 7.96 11.79
CA ILE A 532 3.24 9.37 11.75
C ILE A 532 4.14 10.06 10.73
N ASP A 533 3.57 10.54 9.64
CA ASP A 533 4.32 11.18 8.55
C ASP A 533 3.88 12.64 8.39
N ASN A 534 4.81 13.56 8.42
CA ASN A 534 4.64 14.99 8.25
C ASN A 534 3.46 15.61 9.04
N SER A 535 3.15 15.09 10.23
CA SER A 535 2.03 15.56 11.07
C SER A 535 2.55 16.33 12.29
N GLU A 536 1.76 17.27 12.80
CA GLU A 536 2.15 18.05 13.98
C GLU A 536 1.86 17.27 15.26
N ILE A 537 2.88 16.65 15.87
CA ILE A 537 2.71 15.86 17.09
C ILE A 537 2.71 16.79 18.31
N VAL A 538 1.71 16.61 19.18
CA VAL A 538 1.57 17.37 20.44
C VAL A 538 2.35 16.71 21.57
N ASP A 539 2.98 17.54 22.41
CA ASP A 539 3.64 17.10 23.64
C ASP A 539 2.70 16.25 24.53
N ASP A 540 3.25 15.19 25.10
CA ASP A 540 2.63 14.27 26.07
C ASP A 540 1.33 13.55 25.63
N MET A 541 0.95 13.63 24.36
CA MET A 541 -0.29 13.02 23.87
C MET A 541 -0.22 11.48 23.82
N TYR A 542 -1.03 10.83 24.65
CA TYR A 542 -1.55 9.45 24.54
C TYR A 542 -0.58 8.30 24.25
N PHE A 543 0.74 8.48 24.38
CA PHE A 543 1.68 7.37 24.16
C PHE A 543 1.41 6.17 25.07
N SER A 544 0.89 6.43 26.28
CA SER A 544 0.46 5.41 27.24
C SER A 544 -0.61 4.45 26.70
N VAL A 545 -1.37 4.84 25.68
CA VAL A 545 -2.41 3.98 25.06
C VAL A 545 -1.79 2.97 24.08
N PHE A 546 -0.57 3.19 23.60
CA PHE A 546 0.11 2.31 22.63
C PHE A 546 0.99 1.25 23.31
N GLY A 547 0.54 0.69 24.44
CA GLY A 547 1.29 -0.34 25.18
C GLY A 547 1.55 -1.65 24.39
N ASN A 548 0.86 -1.85 23.26
CA ASN A 548 1.03 -2.99 22.35
C ASN A 548 1.93 -2.71 21.13
N LEU A 549 2.44 -1.48 20.99
CA LEU A 549 3.20 -1.05 19.83
C LEU A 549 4.50 -1.83 19.68
N LYS A 550 4.75 -2.34 18.48
CA LYS A 550 5.99 -3.06 18.10
C LYS A 550 6.83 -2.25 17.12
N PHE A 551 6.21 -1.42 16.29
CA PHE A 551 6.86 -0.59 15.29
C PHE A 551 6.36 0.85 15.40
N PHE A 552 7.28 1.79 15.56
CA PHE A 552 7.00 3.22 15.52
C PHE A 552 7.87 3.88 14.45
N ASP A 553 7.24 4.55 13.50
CA ASP A 553 7.92 5.31 12.46
C ASP A 553 7.37 6.74 12.41
N ASP A 554 8.19 7.69 12.83
CA ASP A 554 7.91 9.11 12.80
C ASP A 554 8.79 9.82 11.77
N GLN A 555 8.18 10.56 10.87
CA GLN A 555 8.88 11.33 9.85
C GLN A 555 8.30 12.73 9.76
N ILE A 556 9.09 13.79 9.99
CA ILE A 556 8.57 15.17 10.00
C ILE A 556 9.35 16.02 8.99
N TYR A 557 8.82 16.22 7.79
CA TYR A 557 9.49 16.95 6.71
C TYR A 557 9.38 18.49 6.82
N SER A 558 8.38 18.98 7.55
CA SER A 558 7.92 20.37 7.45
C SER A 558 8.69 21.37 8.33
N THR A 559 8.46 22.65 8.06
CA THR A 559 8.81 23.78 8.94
C THR A 559 7.85 23.93 10.13
N VAL A 560 7.02 22.91 10.40
CA VAL A 560 6.11 22.92 11.54
C VAL A 560 6.94 23.19 12.79
N ALA A 561 6.58 24.28 13.48
CA ALA A 561 7.35 24.80 14.60
C ALA A 561 7.16 23.98 15.88
N GLU A 562 6.14 23.11 15.90
CA GLU A 562 5.70 22.34 17.07
C GLU A 562 5.84 20.85 16.78
N SER A 563 6.94 20.25 17.25
CA SER A 563 7.08 18.80 17.40
C SER A 563 7.49 18.50 18.84
N TYR A 564 7.36 17.25 19.27
CA TYR A 564 7.69 16.87 20.65
C TYR A 564 9.18 17.08 20.97
N GLU A 565 9.46 17.62 22.16
CA GLU A 565 10.83 17.88 22.63
C GLU A 565 11.48 16.63 23.24
N SER A 566 10.69 15.71 23.79
CA SER A 566 11.18 14.48 24.40
C SER A 566 10.29 13.27 24.09
N LEU A 567 10.89 12.08 24.06
CA LEU A 567 10.20 10.80 23.85
C LEU A 567 10.59 9.79 24.94
N ASP A 568 9.65 9.43 25.81
CA ASP A 568 9.87 8.39 26.81
C ASP A 568 9.37 7.01 26.34
N LEU A 569 10.32 6.08 26.15
CA LEU A 569 10.00 4.73 25.69
C LEU A 569 9.34 3.83 26.75
N VAL A 570 9.19 4.28 28.00
CA VAL A 570 8.43 3.54 29.04
C VAL A 570 6.98 3.29 28.62
N HIS A 571 6.45 4.13 27.73
CA HIS A 571 5.10 4.04 27.20
C HIS A 571 4.91 2.93 26.15
N PHE A 572 6.00 2.38 25.61
CA PHE A 572 5.94 1.37 24.53
C PHE A 572 6.65 0.05 24.90
N PRO A 573 6.27 -0.65 25.98
CA PRO A 573 7.03 -1.79 26.52
C PRO A 573 7.26 -2.97 25.53
N LYS A 574 6.55 -3.01 24.41
CA LYS A 574 6.67 -4.05 23.36
C LYS A 574 7.38 -3.56 22.07
N LEU A 575 7.87 -2.32 22.05
CA LEU A 575 8.49 -1.69 20.88
C LEU A 575 9.78 -2.41 20.51
N LYS A 576 9.83 -2.91 19.26
CA LYS A 576 11.00 -3.58 18.66
C LYS A 576 11.78 -2.67 17.74
N ASP A 577 11.07 -1.84 16.99
CA ASP A 577 11.63 -1.00 15.95
C ASP A 577 11.19 0.45 16.15
N LEU A 578 12.18 1.33 16.33
CA LEU A 578 11.98 2.77 16.45
C LEU A 578 12.67 3.48 15.28
N VAL A 579 11.89 4.23 14.51
CA VAL A 579 12.39 5.05 13.41
C VAL A 579 11.92 6.49 13.60
N ILE A 580 12.85 7.44 13.63
CA ILE A 580 12.56 8.87 13.71
C ILE A 580 13.37 9.60 12.65
N ARG A 581 12.71 10.37 11.80
CA ARG A 581 13.31 11.09 10.67
C ARG A 581 12.92 12.55 10.69
N GLU A 582 13.90 13.40 10.44
CA GLU A 582 13.74 14.84 10.18
C GLU A 582 13.08 15.66 11.30
N ASN A 583 12.87 15.06 12.49
CA ASN A 583 12.33 15.77 13.65
C ASN A 583 13.33 16.82 14.16
N ARG A 584 12.88 18.08 14.18
CA ARG A 584 13.71 19.24 14.52
C ARG A 584 13.59 19.67 15.98
N ALA A 585 12.52 19.34 16.70
CA ALA A 585 12.40 19.73 18.11
C ALA A 585 12.85 18.63 19.08
N LEU A 586 12.93 17.37 18.65
CA LEU A 586 13.32 16.26 19.53
C LEU A 586 14.72 16.47 20.09
N THR A 587 14.78 16.73 21.40
CA THR A 587 16.00 16.97 22.16
C THR A 587 16.49 15.75 22.93
N GLU A 588 15.58 14.87 23.33
CA GLU A 588 15.90 13.72 24.18
C GLU A 588 15.01 12.51 23.90
N ILE A 589 15.61 11.31 23.93
CA ILE A 589 14.89 10.03 23.96
C ILE A 589 15.28 9.29 25.24
N GLU A 590 14.30 9.12 26.13
CA GLU A 590 14.49 8.51 27.45
C GLU A 590 14.29 6.99 27.42
N ASN A 591 14.84 6.32 28.44
CA ASN A 591 14.64 4.89 28.69
C ASN A 591 15.07 3.90 27.58
N ILE A 592 15.82 4.34 26.57
CA ILE A 592 16.39 3.42 25.55
C ILE A 592 17.23 2.31 26.21
N SER A 593 18.09 2.62 27.18
CA SER A 593 18.95 1.60 27.84
C SER A 593 18.18 0.44 28.44
N ASN A 594 17.01 0.75 29.01
CA ASN A 594 16.24 -0.18 29.83
C ASN A 594 15.09 -0.79 29.04
N HIS A 595 14.99 -0.49 27.73
CA HIS A 595 13.87 -0.96 26.93
C HIS A 595 13.94 -2.49 26.74
N PRO A 596 12.92 -3.25 27.18
CA PRO A 596 13.01 -4.70 27.28
C PRO A 596 13.00 -5.42 25.93
N THR A 597 12.53 -4.76 24.87
CA THR A 597 12.24 -5.39 23.58
C THR A 597 12.80 -4.64 22.36
N LEU A 598 13.47 -3.50 22.54
CA LEU A 598 13.91 -2.67 21.41
C LEU A 598 15.11 -3.32 20.73
N GLU A 599 14.94 -3.73 19.47
CA GLU A 599 15.96 -4.43 18.66
C GLU A 599 16.59 -3.50 17.62
N SER A 600 15.86 -2.49 17.13
CA SER A 600 16.28 -1.58 16.07
C SER A 600 15.99 -0.12 16.41
N LEU A 601 16.98 0.74 16.21
CA LEU A 601 16.90 2.19 16.40
C LEU A 601 17.44 2.90 15.16
N THR A 602 16.61 3.69 14.50
CA THR A 602 16.99 4.49 13.32
C THR A 602 16.64 5.96 13.54
N LEU A 603 17.65 6.82 13.60
CA LEU A 603 17.54 8.26 13.80
C LEU A 603 18.21 8.99 12.64
N LEU A 604 17.43 9.71 11.85
CA LEU A 604 17.89 10.33 10.60
C LEU A 604 17.61 11.82 10.57
N THR A 605 18.64 12.63 10.35
CA THR A 605 18.52 14.09 10.13
C THR A 605 17.84 14.82 11.30
N LEU A 606 18.21 14.48 12.54
CA LEU A 606 17.71 15.16 13.74
C LEU A 606 18.63 16.32 14.09
N ARG A 607 18.07 17.51 14.24
CA ARG A 607 18.88 18.71 14.48
C ARG A 607 19.15 18.96 15.94
N SER A 608 18.11 18.91 16.77
CA SER A 608 18.18 19.35 18.18
C SER A 608 18.45 18.23 19.18
N LEU A 609 18.70 16.99 18.73
CA LEU A 609 18.87 15.85 19.62
C LEU A 609 20.18 15.96 20.42
N VAL A 610 20.08 16.24 21.72
CA VAL A 610 21.23 16.43 22.62
C VAL A 610 21.54 15.16 23.43
N SER A 611 20.54 14.33 23.72
CA SER A 611 20.66 13.18 24.62
C SER A 611 20.01 11.92 24.04
N LEU A 612 20.75 10.81 24.12
CA LEU A 612 20.19 9.46 24.00
C LEU A 612 20.39 8.79 25.36
N GLY A 613 19.31 8.38 26.02
CA GLY A 613 19.34 7.75 27.35
C GLY A 613 19.97 6.34 27.39
N ILE A 614 21.12 6.14 26.76
CA ILE A 614 21.85 4.88 26.59
C ILE A 614 23.01 4.78 27.63
N ALA A 615 22.73 4.94 28.92
CA ALA A 615 23.76 4.98 29.97
C ALA A 615 24.28 3.60 30.46
N TYR A 616 23.59 2.49 30.15
CA TYR A 616 23.87 1.15 30.69
C TYR A 616 24.03 0.11 29.58
N PRO A 617 24.64 -1.07 29.86
CA PRO A 617 24.72 -2.16 28.88
C PRO A 617 23.33 -2.52 28.37
N ASN A 618 23.02 -2.07 27.16
CA ASN A 618 21.82 -2.44 26.44
C ASN A 618 22.18 -3.66 25.58
N THR A 619 21.57 -4.79 25.88
CA THR A 619 21.79 -6.07 25.20
C THR A 619 20.70 -6.42 24.18
N THR A 620 19.68 -5.58 24.06
CA THR A 620 18.52 -5.84 23.18
C THR A 620 18.70 -5.19 21.81
N LEU A 621 19.35 -4.03 21.74
CA LEU A 621 19.62 -3.30 20.50
C LEU A 621 20.64 -4.02 19.62
N LYS A 622 20.17 -4.57 18.49
CA LYS A 622 20.98 -5.23 17.47
C LYS A 622 21.33 -4.29 16.32
N ARG A 623 20.44 -3.36 15.99
CA ARG A 623 20.61 -2.44 14.85
C ARG A 623 20.51 -0.99 15.31
N VAL A 624 21.54 -0.20 15.03
CA VAL A 624 21.58 1.23 15.36
C VAL A 624 22.03 2.02 14.13
N ASP A 625 21.19 2.95 13.68
CA ASP A 625 21.42 3.77 12.50
C ASP A 625 21.24 5.25 12.85
N LEU A 626 22.33 6.02 12.85
CA LEU A 626 22.44 7.38 13.37
C LEU A 626 23.06 8.28 12.28
N ARG A 627 22.22 8.89 11.45
CA ARG A 627 22.69 9.72 10.34
C ARG A 627 22.30 11.18 10.54
N ARG A 628 23.24 12.10 10.29
CA ARG A 628 23.02 13.55 10.28
C ARG A 628 22.41 14.06 11.59
N LEU A 629 23.01 13.69 12.73
CA LEU A 629 22.62 14.22 14.03
C LEU A 629 23.50 15.44 14.35
N GLU A 630 22.97 16.65 14.17
CA GLU A 630 23.76 17.90 14.18
C GLU A 630 24.21 18.29 15.60
N ASP A 631 23.29 18.34 16.57
CA ASP A 631 23.58 18.82 17.93
C ASP A 631 23.96 17.72 18.93
N LEU A 632 24.03 16.46 18.52
CA LEU A 632 24.38 15.35 19.43
C LEU A 632 25.86 15.48 19.85
N PRO A 633 26.16 15.95 21.07
CA PRO A 633 27.48 16.52 21.39
C PRO A 633 28.54 15.44 21.57
N ASN A 634 28.14 14.23 21.97
CA ASN A 634 29.01 13.09 22.11
C ASN A 634 28.20 11.79 22.10
N LEU A 635 28.63 10.83 21.27
CA LEU A 635 28.13 9.46 21.25
C LEU A 635 28.62 8.61 22.43
N SER A 636 29.15 9.21 23.50
CA SER A 636 29.21 8.56 24.82
C SER A 636 27.85 8.00 25.23
N ALA A 637 26.77 8.58 24.70
CA ALA A 637 25.44 8.04 24.78
C ALA A 637 25.41 6.58 24.30
N ILE A 638 25.95 6.21 23.14
CA ILE A 638 25.90 4.80 22.69
C ILE A 638 26.99 3.90 23.31
N SER A 639 27.80 4.38 24.26
CA SER A 639 28.92 3.61 24.82
C SER A 639 28.53 2.30 25.51
N GLY A 640 27.27 2.18 25.93
CA GLY A 640 26.67 0.99 26.52
C GLY A 640 26.10 -0.04 25.52
N LEU A 641 26.24 0.14 24.20
CA LEU A 641 25.74 -0.83 23.22
C LEU A 641 26.57 -2.13 23.25
N THR A 642 26.08 -3.15 23.95
CA THR A 642 26.71 -4.48 24.01
C THR A 642 25.88 -5.48 23.22
N GLY A 643 26.43 -6.02 22.12
CA GLY A 643 25.68 -6.95 21.26
C GLY A 643 25.01 -6.30 20.04
N CYS A 644 25.38 -5.05 19.72
CA CYS A 644 24.99 -4.42 18.46
C CYS A 644 25.67 -5.13 17.27
N GLU A 645 24.86 -5.62 16.34
CA GLU A 645 25.28 -6.34 15.13
C GLU A 645 25.55 -5.36 13.98
N PHE A 646 24.72 -4.33 13.86
CA PHE A 646 24.82 -3.31 12.81
C PHE A 646 24.84 -1.91 13.41
N LEU A 647 25.91 -1.17 13.13
CA LEU A 647 26.02 0.25 13.46
C LEU A 647 26.26 1.07 12.19
N ASN A 648 25.41 2.05 11.93
CA ASN A 648 25.64 3.04 10.89
C ASN A 648 25.68 4.44 11.52
N VAL A 649 26.80 5.14 11.37
CA VAL A 649 26.98 6.52 11.81
C VAL A 649 27.48 7.32 10.61
N TYR A 650 26.65 8.23 10.11
CA TYR A 650 26.95 9.00 8.91
C TYR A 650 26.74 10.49 9.16
N ASP A 651 27.76 11.33 8.91
CA ASP A 651 27.63 12.80 8.96
C ASP A 651 27.12 13.31 10.34
N THR A 652 27.59 12.66 11.40
CA THR A 652 27.26 12.91 12.80
C THR A 652 28.56 13.10 13.58
N ALA A 653 28.61 14.04 14.53
CA ALA A 653 29.79 14.22 15.38
C ALA A 653 30.03 12.97 16.23
N PHE A 654 31.15 12.27 15.99
CA PHE A 654 31.50 11.02 16.71
C PHE A 654 32.89 11.09 17.35
N PRO A 655 33.12 11.99 18.32
CA PRO A 655 34.37 12.03 19.04
C PRO A 655 34.59 10.70 19.78
N GLY A 656 35.75 10.08 19.59
CA GLY A 656 36.08 8.80 20.24
C GLY A 656 35.54 7.55 19.53
N ALA A 657 35.02 7.65 18.30
CA ALA A 657 34.55 6.52 17.50
C ALA A 657 35.51 5.32 17.50
N LYS A 658 36.82 5.59 17.35
CA LYS A 658 37.86 4.56 17.35
C LYS A 658 37.94 3.78 18.67
N GLU A 659 37.85 4.49 19.79
CA GLU A 659 37.87 3.87 21.11
C GLU A 659 36.58 3.06 21.33
N PHE A 660 35.44 3.59 20.91
CA PHE A 660 34.16 2.89 20.97
C PHE A 660 34.18 1.57 20.18
N LEU A 661 34.57 1.61 18.90
CA LEU A 661 34.65 0.42 18.04
C LEU A 661 35.67 -0.60 18.55
N SER A 662 36.73 -0.16 19.25
CA SER A 662 37.71 -1.08 19.85
C SER A 662 37.18 -1.82 21.09
N ARG A 663 36.19 -1.24 21.78
CA ARG A 663 35.61 -1.81 23.01
C ARG A 663 34.35 -2.63 22.74
N ASN A 664 33.66 -2.34 21.65
CA ASN A 664 32.40 -2.99 21.26
C ASN A 664 32.59 -3.69 19.90
N PRO A 665 32.78 -5.01 19.88
CA PRO A 665 32.87 -5.75 18.63
C PRO A 665 31.50 -5.73 17.93
N ILE A 666 31.39 -4.92 16.88
CA ILE A 666 30.20 -4.81 16.03
C ILE A 666 30.50 -5.56 14.73
N GLU A 667 29.57 -6.42 14.30
CA GLU A 667 29.76 -7.24 13.10
C GLU A 667 29.88 -6.37 11.84
N ARG A 668 29.00 -5.39 11.70
CA ARG A 668 28.98 -4.46 10.57
C ARG A 668 28.89 -3.02 11.05
N ALA A 669 29.97 -2.27 10.88
CA ALA A 669 30.04 -0.87 11.27
C ALA A 669 30.33 0.02 10.05
N MET A 670 29.40 0.91 9.71
CA MET A 670 29.60 1.96 8.72
C MET A 670 29.78 3.29 9.47
N VAL A 671 30.99 3.83 9.49
CA VAL A 671 31.29 5.13 10.11
C VAL A 671 31.89 6.07 9.08
N TYR A 672 31.13 7.09 8.67
CA TYR A 672 31.53 7.97 7.55
C TYR A 672 31.24 9.44 7.84
N ARG A 673 32.18 10.33 7.47
CA ARG A 673 32.10 11.79 7.68
C ARG A 673 31.81 12.22 9.12
N CYS A 674 32.37 11.52 10.10
CA CYS A 674 32.29 11.96 11.49
C CYS A 674 33.40 12.98 11.81
N GLU A 675 33.06 14.09 12.47
CA GLU A 675 34.08 15.00 12.97
C GLU A 675 35.01 14.28 13.95
N GLY A 676 36.33 14.42 13.74
CA GLY A 676 37.36 13.73 14.54
C GLY A 676 37.78 12.34 14.03
N THR A 677 37.20 11.82 12.93
CA THR A 677 37.57 10.52 12.35
C THR A 677 38.47 10.61 11.12
N ALA A 678 39.24 11.69 10.95
CA ALA A 678 40.15 11.89 9.81
C ALA A 678 41.12 10.69 9.56
N ASP A 679 41.31 9.82 10.55
CA ASP A 679 42.17 8.63 10.50
C ASP A 679 41.45 7.28 10.63
N VAL A 680 40.11 7.21 10.54
CA VAL A 680 39.36 5.93 10.61
C VAL A 680 38.65 5.69 9.27
N MET A 681 39.38 5.18 8.29
CA MET A 681 38.77 4.40 7.20
C MET A 681 38.92 2.93 7.55
N ILE A 682 37.81 2.24 7.78
CA ILE A 682 37.76 0.77 7.82
C ILE A 682 36.41 0.34 7.23
N PRO A 683 36.35 -0.52 6.20
CA PRO A 683 37.21 -0.65 5.00
C PRO A 683 36.42 -1.01 3.71
N GLU A 684 37.13 -1.21 2.60
CA GLU A 684 36.75 -2.08 1.49
C GLU A 684 36.43 -3.50 2.00
N GLU A 685 35.34 -4.13 1.55
CA GLU A 685 35.03 -5.53 1.84
C GLU A 685 35.79 -6.48 0.89
N GLU A 686 36.39 -7.53 1.48
CA GLU A 686 36.43 -8.89 0.93
C GLU A 686 35.06 -9.56 1.06
#